data_AF-A0A3N9PWB3-F1
#
_entry.id   AF-A0A3N9PWB3-F1
#
_cell.length_a   1.000
_cell.length_b   1.000
_cell.length_c   1.000
_cell.angle_alpha   90.00
_cell.angle_beta   90.00
_cell.angle_gamma   90.00
#
_symmetry.space_group_name_H-M   'P 1'
#
loop_
_entity.id
_entity.type
_entity.pdbx_description
1 polymer ?
#
loop_
_entity_poly.entity_id
_entity_poly.type
_entity_poly.pdbx_seq_one_letter_code
_entity_poly.pdbx_strand_id
1 'polypeptide(L)'
;VNGTEGNENDSGGRIPDSEDMNGNGDVDLRNDYFHFAVNLNHNHSDYEKYVIGASIVADGENAGEDYGWRLYQIPLNEYAEIIGSPDLSLVEYIRVWFDGMGPATKETPHQIWIAEINLVGSDWKEQGVATAEKPDLYEKDDETFILSVVNTHDNPLYKPPPGVEGEVDRITRVIAKEQALVLKMTQLLPGHNVKAQKTFYDPQDYIYYKTLKMFVYGDYPAAPPEGDSSNAYIDYFFRFGADENNYYEIQMPVQQGWRGNDIEIDLIELSQLKVTVPAVIDSNGIKRYTKEMPQRRKLIVRGEPALRNIKILEAGVINNTGVPFTGEVWMNELRLSNVKKDKGIAMRARLDFAWADLLRINGELDQKDADFHNVGERVGTGDNQFSGNFGANFSVDKFLPSKLGLSIPVSLNYSKSESTPKYMPGSDIEVTEDLPDSLLEQIRTFNEKKGMSVSLGFNSKSQSFLVKHVLQPFKVSYSQNEGRGSNSRTKYSIDKSQSGNVGWSLVFGRDNYIMPFKWVGTSRLLAKVSDTKLYYSPQSISAQMAATRSMSESMTRTGVLSENSAFKITRGLSGNMKFMESLALDMSRNYTNDMRDVPDSLVLDYLKAGNFGELTNIDQNTGLKFNPSLFSWFTTNFSYNVNFRYSYNRQQKISAKSVTQGNTLSANGNLNLSTLMKTVYKPTARSGPRGQRQTQPRPVPGRTEEGEARDSKDGAGKEKKFRIMGIVSGFVEIFDPFNVKYTTRENWTIYGLSGVPTAQYQLGLTKDPGVPMEIVETESGTSTARNSSSENETFGVSSGIKFGRNITLSFNYDKTYSLNQSTTSTGQRSQSWMIRGDSLGMPFPTWNLRISGGEKLPFLKDLFQRISIEHGWSGRLDQTFNVDKGIENKTKEDVDNQFRPLIGITMQMKNGISFSVKYNVSAKESITLTSGQAGTRTSAQDLSVSASYSKKGDFRIPLPFLGRKRLQNAIDFALSFTLGDNITEKSKGGPYEVTAETSKWILKPTVDYSFSNRVRGGAYFELGKTHNKMIGDTSFKELGINVSISIRGN
;
A
#
# COMPACT_ATOMS: atom_id res chain seq x y z
N VAL A 1 -29.36 33.29 1.42
CA VAL A 1 -29.32 34.67 1.97
C VAL A 1 -27.85 35.06 2.03
N ASN A 2 -27.44 36.12 1.34
CA ASN A 2 -26.00 36.37 1.09
C ASN A 2 -25.29 37.22 2.16
N GLY A 3 -25.93 37.47 3.30
CA GLY A 3 -25.30 38.19 4.41
C GLY A 3 -24.28 37.31 5.11
N THR A 4 -23.22 37.90 5.66
CA THR A 4 -22.20 37.20 6.47
C THR A 4 -22.60 37.11 7.95
N GLU A 5 -23.55 37.92 8.38
CA GLU A 5 -24.05 37.92 9.76
C GLU A 5 -25.15 36.86 9.94
N GLY A 6 -24.88 35.86 10.80
CA GLY A 6 -25.87 34.85 11.19
C GLY A 6 -26.21 33.82 10.11
N ASN A 7 -25.32 33.60 9.15
CA ASN A 7 -25.49 32.69 8.00
C ASN A 7 -25.21 31.21 8.31
N GLU A 8 -24.96 30.83 9.57
CA GLU A 8 -24.63 29.45 9.98
C GLU A 8 -25.61 28.38 9.48
N ASN A 9 -26.88 28.73 9.33
CA ASN A 9 -27.93 27.81 8.86
C ASN A 9 -28.13 27.83 7.34
N ASP A 10 -27.37 28.63 6.59
CA ASP A 10 -27.38 28.66 5.13
C ASP A 10 -26.42 27.61 4.54
N SER A 11 -26.61 27.25 3.28
CA SER A 11 -25.77 26.30 2.57
C SER A 11 -24.32 26.81 2.50
N GLY A 12 -23.42 26.17 3.24
CA GLY A 12 -22.01 26.54 3.32
C GLY A 12 -21.63 27.48 4.48
N GLY A 13 -22.60 28.09 5.16
CA GLY A 13 -22.34 29.09 6.22
C GLY A 13 -21.82 28.53 7.55
N ARG A 14 -21.65 27.20 7.68
CA ARG A 14 -20.96 26.57 8.82
C ARG A 14 -19.43 26.69 8.74
N ILE A 15 -18.92 27.07 7.57
CA ILE A 15 -17.52 27.45 7.39
C ILE A 15 -17.43 28.95 7.69
N PRO A 16 -16.43 29.41 8.48
CA PRO A 16 -16.22 30.84 8.67
C PRO A 16 -16.03 31.55 7.33
N ASP A 17 -16.71 32.68 7.14
CA ASP A 17 -16.46 33.56 6.00
C ASP A 17 -15.02 34.09 6.10
N SER A 18 -14.15 33.63 5.20
CA SER A 18 -12.72 33.94 5.17
C SER A 18 -12.39 34.87 4.01
N GLU A 19 -11.40 35.75 4.19
CA GLU A 19 -10.81 36.53 3.10
C GLU A 19 -9.87 35.68 2.22
N ASP A 20 -9.50 34.49 2.68
CA ASP A 20 -8.78 33.46 1.89
C ASP A 20 -9.79 32.59 1.14
N MET A 21 -9.85 32.76 -0.18
CA MET A 21 -10.80 32.06 -1.07
C MET A 21 -10.28 30.71 -1.60
N ASN A 22 -8.96 30.48 -1.66
CA ASN A 22 -8.36 29.22 -2.16
C ASN A 22 -7.91 28.28 -1.03
N GLY A 23 -7.93 28.73 0.22
CA GLY A 23 -7.50 27.97 1.39
C GLY A 23 -5.98 27.80 1.50
N ASN A 24 -5.19 28.66 0.86
CA ASN A 24 -3.72 28.59 0.90
C ASN A 24 -3.12 29.17 2.20
N GLY A 25 -3.94 29.84 3.03
CA GLY A 25 -3.54 30.46 4.28
C GLY A 25 -3.11 31.93 4.17
N ASP A 26 -3.20 32.53 2.99
CA ASP A 26 -2.92 33.93 2.67
C ASP A 26 -4.16 34.60 2.04
N VAL A 27 -4.24 35.94 2.14
CA VAL A 27 -5.40 36.72 1.61
C VAL A 27 -5.24 37.08 0.12
N ASP A 28 -4.07 36.81 -0.46
CA ASP A 28 -3.78 37.06 -1.88
C ASP A 28 -4.20 38.45 -2.39
N LEU A 29 -3.61 39.51 -1.82
CA LEU A 29 -3.95 40.92 -2.12
C LEU A 29 -3.56 41.40 -3.53
N ARG A 30 -2.94 40.54 -4.36
CA ARG A 30 -2.48 40.91 -5.69
C ARG A 30 -3.64 40.85 -6.69
N ASN A 31 -3.82 41.93 -7.46
CA ASN A 31 -4.88 42.02 -8.47
C ASN A 31 -4.26 42.03 -9.87
N ASP A 32 -4.32 40.90 -10.57
CA ASP A 32 -4.03 40.79 -12.01
C ASP A 32 -5.29 40.23 -12.69
N TYR A 33 -5.96 41.01 -13.54
CA TYR A 33 -7.21 40.57 -14.17
C TYR A 33 -7.50 41.25 -15.51
N PHE A 34 -8.29 40.56 -16.33
CA PHE A 34 -8.91 41.10 -17.54
C PHE A 34 -10.25 41.74 -17.18
N HIS A 35 -10.47 42.99 -17.58
CA HIS A 35 -11.73 43.69 -17.35
C HIS A 35 -12.59 43.71 -18.60
N PHE A 36 -13.84 43.26 -18.47
CA PHE A 36 -14.86 43.30 -19.51
C PHE A 36 -16.01 44.18 -19.04
N ALA A 37 -16.45 45.12 -19.88
CA ALA A 37 -17.57 46.01 -19.61
C ALA A 37 -18.64 45.81 -20.68
N VAL A 38 -19.87 45.48 -20.27
CA VAL A 38 -21.01 45.25 -21.16
C VAL A 38 -22.17 46.13 -20.73
N ASN A 39 -22.65 46.97 -21.63
CA ASN A 39 -23.84 47.78 -21.39
C ASN A 39 -25.12 46.96 -21.65
N LEU A 40 -26.01 46.89 -20.65
CA LEU A 40 -27.27 46.16 -20.75
C LEU A 40 -28.41 46.95 -21.45
N ASN A 41 -28.16 48.20 -21.87
CA ASN A 41 -29.15 49.01 -22.56
C ASN A 41 -29.34 48.56 -24.02
N HIS A 42 -30.60 48.29 -24.40
CA HIS A 42 -31.00 47.90 -25.76
C HIS A 42 -30.58 48.89 -26.86
N ASN A 43 -30.45 50.18 -26.53
CA ASN A 43 -30.11 51.22 -27.52
C ASN A 43 -28.59 51.46 -27.63
N HIS A 44 -27.76 50.71 -26.91
CA HIS A 44 -26.30 50.82 -26.96
C HIS A 44 -25.72 49.90 -28.05
N SER A 45 -24.59 50.27 -28.65
CA SER A 45 -23.91 49.46 -29.68
C SER A 45 -23.50 48.06 -29.18
N ASP A 46 -23.31 47.91 -27.86
CA ASP A 46 -23.00 46.63 -27.21
C ASP A 46 -24.12 45.60 -27.38
N TYR A 47 -25.37 46.06 -27.56
CA TYR A 47 -26.49 45.17 -27.80
C TYR A 47 -26.30 44.42 -29.13
N GLU A 48 -25.98 45.11 -30.21
CA GLU A 48 -25.68 44.48 -31.50
C GLU A 48 -24.37 43.69 -31.49
N LYS A 49 -23.42 44.07 -30.62
CA LYS A 49 -22.10 43.43 -30.53
C LYS A 49 -22.10 42.11 -29.77
N TYR A 50 -22.75 42.05 -28.61
CA TYR A 50 -22.63 40.92 -27.68
C TYR A 50 -23.89 40.06 -27.56
N VAL A 51 -25.06 40.53 -28.01
CA VAL A 51 -26.29 39.74 -27.95
C VAL A 51 -26.43 38.91 -29.22
N ILE A 52 -26.34 37.58 -29.08
CA ILE A 52 -26.44 36.62 -30.19
C ILE A 52 -27.80 35.94 -30.29
N GLY A 53 -28.68 36.13 -29.29
CA GLY A 53 -30.01 35.54 -29.27
C GLY A 53 -30.96 36.26 -28.30
N ALA A 54 -32.25 36.26 -28.65
CA ALA A 54 -33.32 36.84 -27.84
C ALA A 54 -34.52 35.88 -27.79
N SER A 55 -35.22 35.85 -26.65
CA SER A 55 -36.43 35.03 -26.46
C SER A 55 -37.66 35.66 -27.11
N ILE A 56 -37.66 35.75 -28.45
CA ILE A 56 -38.82 36.17 -29.24
C ILE A 56 -39.52 34.91 -29.76
N VAL A 57 -40.83 34.79 -29.52
CA VAL A 57 -41.61 33.65 -30.02
C VAL A 57 -41.66 33.69 -31.55
N ALA A 58 -41.07 32.68 -32.19
CA ALA A 58 -40.96 32.61 -33.64
C ALA A 58 -42.29 32.29 -34.35
N ASP A 59 -43.17 31.47 -33.75
CA ASP A 59 -44.45 31.06 -34.34
C ASP A 59 -45.50 30.68 -33.26
N GLY A 60 -46.80 30.92 -33.52
CA GLY A 60 -47.94 30.61 -32.63
C GLY A 60 -48.91 31.79 -32.41
N GLU A 61 -49.94 31.62 -31.56
CA GLU A 61 -50.88 32.72 -31.19
C GLU A 61 -50.17 33.92 -30.52
N ASN A 62 -48.97 33.69 -29.96
CA ASN A 62 -48.12 34.67 -29.29
C ASN A 62 -46.87 35.03 -30.11
N ALA A 63 -46.85 34.77 -31.42
CA ALA A 63 -45.71 35.10 -32.28
C ALA A 63 -45.37 36.59 -32.20
N GLY A 64 -44.10 36.90 -31.89
CA GLY A 64 -43.61 38.26 -31.65
C GLY A 64 -43.62 38.72 -30.18
N GLU A 65 -44.11 37.92 -29.23
CA GLU A 65 -43.93 38.21 -27.80
C GLU A 65 -42.46 38.06 -27.37
N ASP A 66 -41.95 39.05 -26.63
CA ASP A 66 -40.61 39.09 -26.08
C ASP A 66 -40.65 38.83 -24.56
N TYR A 67 -40.06 37.71 -24.14
CA TYR A 67 -39.98 37.32 -22.72
C TYR A 67 -38.79 37.93 -21.97
N GLY A 68 -38.00 38.79 -22.62
CA GLY A 68 -36.93 39.56 -21.98
C GLY A 68 -35.62 38.81 -21.73
N TRP A 69 -35.51 37.53 -22.11
CA TRP A 69 -34.23 36.81 -22.04
C TRP A 69 -33.33 37.17 -23.22
N ARG A 70 -32.05 37.35 -22.92
CA ARG A 70 -31.00 37.67 -23.89
C ARG A 70 -29.80 36.76 -23.64
N LEU A 71 -29.22 36.24 -24.72
CA LEU A 71 -27.98 35.47 -24.68
C LEU A 71 -26.82 36.41 -25.02
N TYR A 72 -26.06 36.79 -23.99
CA TYR A 72 -24.82 37.56 -24.14
C TYR A 72 -23.64 36.62 -24.37
N GLN A 73 -22.90 36.80 -25.45
CA GLN A 73 -21.63 36.13 -25.71
C GLN A 73 -20.50 37.16 -25.67
N ILE A 74 -19.63 37.05 -24.68
CA ILE A 74 -18.52 37.98 -24.45
C ILE A 74 -17.20 37.30 -24.85
N PRO A 75 -16.52 37.73 -25.93
CA PRO A 75 -15.23 37.19 -26.33
C PRO A 75 -14.14 37.55 -25.31
N LEU A 76 -13.41 36.56 -24.81
CA LEU A 76 -12.38 36.76 -23.78
C LEU A 76 -11.07 37.37 -24.31
N ASN A 77 -10.94 37.49 -25.62
CA ASN A 77 -9.82 38.17 -26.30
C ASN A 77 -10.04 39.68 -26.45
N GLU A 78 -11.27 40.18 -26.31
CA GLU A 78 -11.62 41.59 -26.45
C GLU A 78 -11.90 42.22 -25.07
N TYR A 79 -10.84 42.45 -24.30
CA TYR A 79 -10.94 43.12 -23.00
C TYR A 79 -11.03 44.64 -23.15
N ALA A 80 -11.77 45.28 -22.24
CA ALA A 80 -11.85 46.74 -22.16
C ALA A 80 -10.58 47.34 -21.52
N GLU A 81 -10.04 46.65 -20.51
CA GLU A 81 -8.82 47.06 -19.80
C GLU A 81 -8.06 45.83 -19.28
N ILE A 82 -6.72 45.89 -19.25
CA ILE A 82 -5.87 44.92 -18.53
C ILE A 82 -5.31 45.63 -17.30
N ILE A 83 -5.50 45.02 -16.13
CA ILE A 83 -4.88 45.45 -14.89
C ILE A 83 -3.79 44.45 -14.52
N GLY A 84 -2.54 44.93 -14.42
CA GLY A 84 -1.38 44.13 -14.04
C GLY A 84 -0.83 43.25 -15.18
N SER A 85 -0.45 42.01 -14.88
CA SER A 85 0.05 41.03 -15.86
C SER A 85 -0.71 39.69 -15.81
N PRO A 86 -2.02 39.69 -16.10
CA PRO A 86 -2.83 38.46 -16.05
C PRO A 86 -2.53 37.51 -17.22
N ASP A 87 -2.65 36.21 -16.96
CA ASP A 87 -2.53 35.14 -17.95
C ASP A 87 -3.81 34.29 -17.90
N LEU A 88 -4.49 34.12 -19.04
CA LEU A 88 -5.71 33.32 -19.16
C LEU A 88 -5.52 31.86 -18.75
N SER A 89 -4.28 31.35 -18.79
CA SER A 89 -3.95 29.99 -18.35
C SER A 89 -3.91 29.81 -16.83
N LEU A 90 -3.90 30.91 -16.07
CA LEU A 90 -3.77 30.92 -14.60
C LEU A 90 -4.95 31.61 -13.89
N VAL A 91 -6.09 31.76 -14.57
CA VAL A 91 -7.27 32.41 -13.99
C VAL A 91 -7.96 31.48 -12.98
N GLU A 92 -8.07 31.94 -11.73
CA GLU A 92 -8.71 31.19 -10.64
C GLU A 92 -10.15 31.63 -10.35
N TYR A 93 -10.46 32.92 -10.59
CA TYR A 93 -11.74 33.52 -10.20
C TYR A 93 -12.33 34.41 -11.29
N ILE A 94 -13.67 34.45 -11.36
CA ILE A 94 -14.44 35.39 -12.17
C ILE A 94 -15.25 36.28 -11.22
N ARG A 95 -15.10 37.61 -11.33
CA ARG A 95 -15.86 38.59 -10.55
C ARG A 95 -16.85 39.31 -11.46
N VAL A 96 -18.14 39.20 -11.13
CA VAL A 96 -19.22 39.91 -11.82
C VAL A 96 -19.83 40.94 -10.87
N TRP A 97 -19.97 42.18 -11.33
CA TRP A 97 -20.68 43.23 -10.60
C TRP A 97 -21.52 44.07 -11.58
N PHE A 98 -22.58 44.69 -11.07
CA PHE A 98 -23.47 45.55 -11.84
C PHE A 98 -23.39 46.97 -11.29
N ASP A 99 -23.26 47.94 -12.19
CA ASP A 99 -23.18 49.38 -11.86
C ASP A 99 -24.08 50.19 -12.82
N GLY A 100 -24.32 51.46 -12.52
CA GLY A 100 -25.08 52.38 -13.39
C GLY A 100 -26.60 52.18 -13.37
N MET A 101 -27.13 51.40 -12.41
CA MET A 101 -28.57 51.28 -12.20
C MET A 101 -29.10 52.52 -11.45
N GLY A 102 -30.26 53.06 -11.86
CA GLY A 102 -30.88 54.23 -11.22
C GLY A 102 -31.25 54.01 -9.73
N PRO A 103 -31.85 54.97 -9.03
CA PRO A 103 -32.25 54.77 -7.64
C PRO A 103 -33.31 53.68 -7.51
N ALA A 104 -32.97 52.57 -6.85
CA ALA A 104 -33.91 51.50 -6.52
C ALA A 104 -34.78 51.92 -5.31
N THR A 105 -36.09 51.66 -5.37
CA THR A 105 -36.99 51.82 -4.22
C THR A 105 -37.44 50.46 -3.71
N LYS A 106 -37.98 50.39 -2.48
CA LYS A 106 -38.55 49.13 -1.95
C LYS A 106 -39.74 48.61 -2.77
N GLU A 107 -40.40 49.47 -3.53
CA GLU A 107 -41.56 49.14 -4.37
C GLU A 107 -41.14 48.72 -5.79
N THR A 108 -39.98 49.18 -6.26
CA THR A 108 -39.38 48.81 -7.55
C THR A 108 -37.89 48.48 -7.39
N PRO A 109 -37.53 47.31 -6.83
CA PRO A 109 -36.14 46.87 -6.80
C PRO A 109 -35.64 46.58 -8.22
N HIS A 110 -34.39 46.95 -8.52
CA HIS A 110 -33.75 46.43 -9.72
C HIS A 110 -33.52 44.93 -9.55
N GLN A 111 -33.99 44.15 -10.51
CA GLN A 111 -33.82 42.71 -10.52
C GLN A 111 -33.16 42.32 -11.84
N ILE A 112 -32.04 41.62 -11.74
CA ILE A 112 -31.36 41.00 -12.87
C ILE A 112 -31.42 39.50 -12.62
N TRP A 113 -31.97 38.76 -13.59
CA TRP A 113 -32.02 37.31 -13.52
C TRP A 113 -31.00 36.74 -14.50
N ILE A 114 -30.12 35.89 -13.99
CA ILE A 114 -29.12 35.18 -14.79
C ILE A 114 -29.55 33.72 -14.79
N ALA A 115 -29.92 33.20 -15.96
CA ALA A 115 -30.29 31.80 -16.08
C ALA A 115 -29.06 30.89 -15.94
N GLU A 116 -27.97 31.26 -16.59
CA GLU A 116 -26.75 30.46 -16.66
C GLU A 116 -25.56 31.37 -17.03
N ILE A 117 -24.37 31.05 -16.50
CA ILE A 117 -23.09 31.62 -16.94
C ILE A 117 -22.20 30.45 -17.34
N ASN A 118 -21.75 30.43 -18.59
CA ASN A 118 -20.89 29.39 -19.11
C ASN A 118 -19.63 29.98 -19.74
N LEU A 119 -18.50 29.32 -19.48
CA LEU A 119 -17.29 29.52 -20.26
C LEU A 119 -17.36 28.58 -21.47
N VAL A 120 -17.63 29.13 -22.65
CA VAL A 120 -17.71 28.34 -23.88
C VAL A 120 -16.36 28.42 -24.60
N GLY A 121 -15.69 27.26 -24.72
CA GLY A 121 -14.45 27.10 -25.47
C GLY A 121 -14.63 26.07 -26.57
N SER A 122 -13.87 26.23 -27.65
CA SER A 122 -13.74 25.19 -28.68
C SER A 122 -12.60 24.24 -28.28
N ASP A 123 -12.85 22.94 -28.33
CA ASP A 123 -11.81 21.91 -28.26
C ASP A 123 -10.82 22.00 -29.45
N TRP A 124 -11.24 22.71 -30.50
CA TRP A 124 -10.45 22.99 -31.68
C TRP A 124 -9.89 24.41 -31.59
N LYS A 125 -8.57 24.53 -31.71
CA LYS A 125 -7.84 25.78 -31.77
C LYS A 125 -7.62 26.19 -33.22
N GLU A 126 -7.98 27.43 -33.53
CA GLU A 126 -7.63 28.06 -34.80
C GLU A 126 -6.11 28.26 -34.91
N GLN A 127 -5.50 27.79 -36.01
CA GLN A 127 -4.06 27.97 -36.26
C GLN A 127 -3.79 29.15 -37.21
N GLY A 128 -4.79 29.57 -37.99
CA GLY A 128 -4.72 30.69 -38.91
C GLY A 128 -4.60 30.29 -40.39
N VAL A 129 -4.03 31.18 -41.18
CA VAL A 129 -3.87 31.07 -42.65
C VAL A 129 -2.40 30.86 -43.00
N ALA A 130 -2.13 29.93 -43.92
CA ALA A 130 -0.81 29.72 -44.50
C ALA A 130 -0.81 30.16 -45.98
N THR A 131 0.30 30.76 -46.42
CA THR A 131 0.48 31.22 -47.81
C THR A 131 0.92 30.08 -48.72
N ALA A 132 0.77 30.27 -50.04
CA ALA A 132 1.19 29.28 -51.04
C ALA A 132 2.72 29.00 -51.02
N GLU A 133 3.53 29.99 -50.61
CA GLU A 133 4.99 29.86 -50.51
C GLU A 133 5.43 29.07 -49.27
N LYS A 134 4.62 29.10 -48.21
CA LYS A 134 4.90 28.45 -46.91
C LYS A 134 3.66 27.72 -46.40
N PRO A 135 3.29 26.57 -47.01
CA PRO A 135 2.02 25.89 -46.72
C PRO A 135 1.93 25.28 -45.31
N ASP A 136 3.06 25.17 -44.60
CA ASP A 136 3.15 24.61 -43.25
C ASP A 136 3.25 25.68 -42.14
N LEU A 137 3.36 26.97 -42.49
CA LEU A 137 3.46 28.08 -41.53
C LEU A 137 2.15 28.86 -41.47
N TYR A 138 1.43 28.71 -40.36
CA TYR A 138 0.14 29.35 -40.13
C TYR A 138 0.30 30.61 -39.29
N GLU A 139 -0.26 31.72 -39.77
CA GLU A 139 -0.33 32.98 -39.03
C GLU A 139 -1.80 33.33 -38.75
N LYS A 140 -2.10 33.80 -37.54
CA LYS A 140 -3.46 34.11 -37.14
C LYS A 140 -3.98 35.32 -37.92
N ASP A 141 -5.09 35.15 -38.62
CA ASP A 141 -5.77 36.17 -39.43
C ASP A 141 -7.28 36.00 -39.30
N ASP A 142 -7.83 36.69 -38.29
CA ASP A 142 -9.26 36.66 -37.94
C ASP A 142 -10.16 37.28 -39.03
N GLU A 143 -9.61 38.02 -40.00
CA GLU A 143 -10.40 38.58 -41.12
C GLU A 143 -10.67 37.53 -42.20
N THR A 144 -9.68 36.68 -42.47
CA THR A 144 -9.74 35.65 -43.53
C THR A 144 -10.33 34.34 -43.05
N PHE A 145 -10.06 33.94 -41.79
CA PHE A 145 -10.47 32.64 -41.26
C PHE A 145 -11.01 32.77 -39.84
N ILE A 146 -12.19 32.18 -39.60
CA ILE A 146 -12.80 32.14 -38.28
C ILE A 146 -13.30 30.72 -38.02
N LEU A 147 -13.00 30.22 -36.82
CA LEU A 147 -13.54 28.95 -36.33
C LEU A 147 -14.81 29.19 -35.51
N SER A 148 -15.90 28.53 -35.88
CA SER A 148 -17.19 28.65 -35.16
C SER A 148 -17.90 27.29 -35.04
N VAL A 149 -19.05 27.25 -34.37
CA VAL A 149 -19.84 26.04 -34.17
C VAL A 149 -21.30 26.33 -34.51
N VAL A 150 -21.93 25.45 -35.28
CA VAL A 150 -23.37 25.48 -35.57
C VAL A 150 -24.06 24.30 -34.89
N ASN A 151 -25.28 24.50 -34.39
CA ASN A 151 -25.97 23.46 -33.64
C ASN A 151 -27.50 23.50 -33.78
N THR A 152 -28.14 22.40 -33.42
CA THR A 152 -29.59 22.17 -33.54
C THR A 152 -30.49 23.03 -32.63
N HIS A 153 -29.95 23.62 -31.55
CA HIS A 153 -30.74 24.38 -30.57
C HIS A 153 -30.70 25.89 -30.83
N ASP A 154 -29.50 26.41 -31.10
CA ASP A 154 -29.24 27.84 -31.27
C ASP A 154 -29.35 28.29 -32.74
N ASN A 155 -29.19 27.37 -33.71
CA ASN A 155 -29.18 27.69 -35.14
C ASN A 155 -30.33 26.98 -35.89
N PRO A 156 -31.48 27.63 -36.13
CA PRO A 156 -32.67 26.98 -36.70
C PRO A 156 -32.50 26.52 -38.17
N LEU A 157 -31.50 27.06 -38.88
CA LEU A 157 -31.19 26.68 -40.27
C LEU A 157 -30.29 25.44 -40.37
N TYR A 158 -29.67 25.02 -39.26
CA TYR A 158 -28.78 23.87 -39.26
C TYR A 158 -29.56 22.55 -39.36
N LYS A 159 -29.20 21.73 -40.37
CA LYS A 159 -29.71 20.37 -40.53
C LYS A 159 -28.57 19.37 -40.34
N PRO A 160 -28.66 18.49 -39.32
CA PRO A 160 -27.65 17.44 -39.10
C PRO A 160 -27.44 16.56 -40.35
N PRO A 161 -26.25 15.93 -40.47
CA PRO A 161 -26.00 14.94 -41.51
C PRO A 161 -27.03 13.80 -41.49
N PRO A 162 -27.27 13.13 -42.63
CA PRO A 162 -28.21 12.01 -42.69
C PRO A 162 -27.88 10.91 -41.67
N GLY A 163 -28.82 10.60 -40.78
CA GLY A 163 -28.68 9.53 -39.78
C GLY A 163 -27.91 9.92 -38.51
N VAL A 164 -27.65 11.22 -38.30
CA VAL A 164 -27.06 11.76 -37.07
C VAL A 164 -28.13 12.53 -36.30
N GLU A 165 -28.30 12.18 -35.02
CA GLU A 165 -29.25 12.79 -34.09
C GLU A 165 -28.56 12.96 -32.74
N GLY A 166 -29.03 13.90 -31.92
CA GLY A 166 -28.48 14.15 -30.59
C GLY A 166 -28.66 12.95 -29.65
N GLU A 167 -27.72 12.75 -28.72
CA GLU A 167 -27.81 11.67 -27.74
C GLU A 167 -29.04 11.85 -26.85
N VAL A 168 -29.85 10.79 -26.75
CA VAL A 168 -31.02 10.78 -25.85
C VAL A 168 -30.58 10.27 -24.48
N ASP A 169 -30.63 11.14 -23.48
CA ASP A 169 -30.45 10.72 -22.10
C ASP A 169 -31.53 9.68 -21.73
N ARG A 170 -31.09 8.47 -21.36
CA ARG A 170 -31.98 7.34 -21.07
C ARG A 170 -32.90 7.59 -19.87
N ILE A 171 -32.52 8.48 -18.96
CA ILE A 171 -33.29 8.80 -17.75
C ILE A 171 -34.25 9.96 -18.02
N THR A 172 -33.72 11.10 -18.47
CA THR A 172 -34.49 12.34 -18.62
C THR A 172 -35.24 12.44 -19.95
N ARG A 173 -34.86 11.62 -20.95
CA ARG A 173 -35.32 11.68 -22.35
C ARG A 173 -35.05 13.02 -23.06
N VAL A 174 -34.17 13.84 -22.50
CA VAL A 174 -33.70 15.06 -23.15
C VAL A 174 -32.74 14.66 -24.28
N ILE A 175 -32.91 15.29 -25.44
CA ILE A 175 -32.02 15.13 -26.59
C ILE A 175 -30.89 16.14 -26.43
N ALA A 176 -29.66 15.67 -26.33
CA ALA A 176 -28.49 16.52 -26.27
C ALA A 176 -28.34 17.34 -27.55
N LYS A 177 -27.74 18.53 -27.44
CA LYS A 177 -27.46 19.38 -28.60
C LYS A 177 -26.49 18.68 -29.55
N GLU A 178 -26.91 18.55 -30.81
CA GLU A 178 -26.05 18.09 -31.90
C GLU A 178 -25.40 19.29 -32.58
N GLN A 179 -24.07 19.24 -32.80
CA GLN A 179 -23.26 20.39 -33.24
C GLN A 179 -22.20 20.00 -34.29
N ALA A 180 -21.90 20.90 -35.23
CA ALA A 180 -20.81 20.77 -36.20
C ALA A 180 -19.81 21.92 -36.08
N LEU A 181 -18.53 21.64 -36.33
CA LEU A 181 -17.47 22.64 -36.36
C LEU A 181 -17.45 23.32 -37.74
N VAL A 182 -17.41 24.64 -37.77
CA VAL A 182 -17.48 25.46 -38.98
C VAL A 182 -16.16 26.18 -39.21
N LEU A 183 -15.56 25.90 -40.36
CA LEU A 183 -14.43 26.61 -40.93
C LEU A 183 -15.01 27.70 -41.84
N LYS A 184 -15.02 28.95 -41.38
CA LYS A 184 -15.54 30.09 -42.15
C LYS A 184 -14.39 30.82 -42.81
N MET A 185 -14.47 30.98 -44.13
CA MET A 185 -13.44 31.63 -44.93
C MET A 185 -13.98 32.86 -45.66
N THR A 186 -13.24 33.96 -45.58
CA THR A 186 -13.50 35.21 -46.29
C THR A 186 -12.29 35.53 -47.18
N GLN A 187 -12.49 35.59 -48.50
CA GLN A 187 -11.44 35.91 -49.48
C GLN A 187 -10.13 35.08 -49.38
N LEU A 188 -10.22 33.76 -49.14
CA LEU A 188 -9.05 32.88 -49.11
C LEU A 188 -8.38 32.81 -50.49
N LEU A 189 -7.17 33.37 -50.62
CA LEU A 189 -6.45 33.50 -51.89
C LEU A 189 -6.03 32.14 -52.51
N PRO A 190 -5.81 32.08 -53.84
CA PRO A 190 -5.27 30.92 -54.53
C PRO A 190 -3.99 30.37 -53.89
N GLY A 191 -3.96 29.06 -53.61
CA GLY A 191 -2.85 28.35 -52.99
C GLY A 191 -2.72 28.54 -51.48
N HIS A 192 -3.53 29.40 -50.85
CA HIS A 192 -3.56 29.54 -49.40
C HIS A 192 -4.35 28.40 -48.77
N ASN A 193 -4.01 28.07 -47.52
CA ASN A 193 -4.72 27.06 -46.75
C ASN A 193 -4.98 27.53 -45.32
N VAL A 194 -6.02 26.97 -44.69
CA VAL A 194 -6.42 27.29 -43.31
C VAL A 194 -6.49 26.01 -42.49
N LYS A 195 -6.25 26.11 -41.18
CA LYS A 195 -6.17 24.93 -40.30
C LYS A 195 -6.76 25.20 -38.92
N ALA A 196 -7.54 24.24 -38.42
CA ALA A 196 -7.93 24.10 -37.03
C ALA A 196 -7.29 22.83 -36.45
N GLN A 197 -6.92 22.86 -35.17
CA GLN A 197 -6.19 21.79 -34.51
C GLN A 197 -6.82 21.44 -33.16
N LYS A 198 -7.01 20.15 -32.90
CA LYS A 198 -7.38 19.61 -31.59
C LYS A 198 -6.22 18.77 -31.05
N THR A 199 -5.83 19.03 -29.80
CA THR A 199 -4.73 18.34 -29.14
C THR A 199 -5.23 17.56 -27.92
N PHE A 200 -4.86 16.29 -27.84
CA PHE A 200 -5.12 15.43 -26.69
C PHE A 200 -3.94 15.45 -25.73
N TYR A 201 -4.24 15.51 -24.42
CA TYR A 201 -3.23 15.38 -23.38
C TYR A 201 -2.62 13.97 -23.36
N ASP A 202 -3.50 12.95 -23.39
CA ASP A 202 -3.12 11.55 -23.50
C ASP A 202 -3.30 11.03 -24.93
N PRO A 203 -2.35 10.23 -25.44
CA PRO A 203 -2.47 9.65 -26.78
C PRO A 203 -3.66 8.70 -26.88
N GLN A 204 -4.42 8.83 -27.97
CA GLN A 204 -5.53 7.96 -28.30
C GLN A 204 -5.07 6.75 -29.12
N ASP A 205 -5.70 5.60 -28.87
CA ASP A 205 -5.43 4.34 -29.59
C ASP A 205 -6.58 3.99 -30.55
N TYR A 206 -6.29 4.11 -31.85
CA TYR A 206 -7.21 3.83 -32.94
C TYR A 206 -7.00 2.42 -33.54
N ILE A 207 -6.01 1.65 -33.06
CA ILE A 207 -5.59 0.39 -33.69
C ILE A 207 -6.67 -0.70 -33.68
N TYR A 208 -7.62 -0.63 -32.74
CA TYR A 208 -8.70 -1.61 -32.57
C TYR A 208 -9.88 -1.38 -33.53
N TYR A 209 -9.88 -0.30 -34.29
CA TYR A 209 -10.93 0.04 -35.24
C TYR A 209 -10.41 -0.12 -36.67
N LYS A 210 -11.30 -0.46 -37.60
CA LYS A 210 -10.94 -0.60 -39.02
C LYS A 210 -11.18 0.69 -39.79
N THR A 211 -12.23 1.44 -39.46
CA THR A 211 -12.66 2.56 -40.30
C THR A 211 -12.83 3.86 -39.51
N LEU A 212 -12.23 4.94 -40.00
CA LEU A 212 -12.51 6.30 -39.53
C LEU A 212 -13.56 6.92 -40.47
N LYS A 213 -14.61 7.49 -39.89
CA LYS A 213 -15.71 8.11 -40.62
C LYS A 213 -15.93 9.55 -40.15
N MET A 214 -16.29 10.43 -41.07
CA MET A 214 -16.63 11.83 -40.78
C MET A 214 -17.50 12.40 -41.91
N PHE A 215 -18.40 13.33 -41.60
CA PHE A 215 -19.15 14.09 -42.59
C PHE A 215 -18.55 15.48 -42.79
N VAL A 216 -18.53 15.94 -44.04
CA VAL A 216 -18.14 17.30 -44.40
C VAL A 216 -19.29 17.97 -45.17
N TYR A 217 -19.54 19.25 -44.90
CA TYR A 217 -20.54 20.08 -45.57
C TYR A 217 -19.85 21.24 -46.27
N GLY A 218 -20.23 21.55 -47.50
CA GLY A 218 -19.82 22.78 -48.18
C GLY A 218 -20.98 23.77 -48.29
N ASP A 219 -20.80 24.98 -47.78
CA ASP A 219 -21.72 26.11 -47.96
C ASP A 219 -21.04 27.26 -48.71
N TYR A 220 -21.38 27.45 -49.98
CA TYR A 220 -20.86 28.55 -50.78
C TYR A 220 -21.85 28.92 -51.90
N PRO A 221 -21.90 30.19 -52.33
CA PRO A 221 -22.77 30.63 -53.42
C PRO A 221 -22.31 30.04 -54.77
N ALA A 222 -23.14 29.22 -55.43
CA ALA A 222 -22.84 28.58 -56.75
C ALA A 222 -22.80 29.64 -57.90
N ALA A 223 -22.02 29.52 -58.98
CA ALA A 223 -21.63 28.34 -59.79
C ALA A 223 -20.14 28.31 -60.23
N PRO A 224 -19.52 27.11 -60.32
CA PRO A 224 -18.09 26.89 -60.60
C PRO A 224 -17.59 27.57 -61.89
N PRO A 225 -16.29 27.96 -61.97
CA PRO A 225 -15.72 28.45 -63.22
C PRO A 225 -15.93 27.43 -64.35
N GLU A 226 -16.41 27.88 -65.52
CA GLU A 226 -16.62 27.02 -66.68
C GLU A 226 -15.32 26.25 -67.03
N GLY A 227 -15.35 24.91 -66.91
CA GLY A 227 -14.26 24.03 -67.35
C GLY A 227 -13.78 22.97 -66.35
N ASP A 228 -14.16 23.02 -65.07
CA ASP A 228 -13.75 21.99 -64.09
C ASP A 228 -14.84 20.91 -63.92
N SER A 229 -14.54 19.69 -64.39
CA SER A 229 -15.40 18.50 -64.29
C SER A 229 -15.72 18.02 -62.85
N SER A 230 -15.15 18.66 -61.82
CA SER A 230 -15.27 18.23 -60.41
C SER A 230 -16.30 18.98 -59.56
N ASN A 231 -16.90 20.08 -60.05
CA ASN A 231 -17.89 20.89 -59.31
C ASN A 231 -17.45 21.36 -57.90
N ALA A 232 -16.14 21.44 -57.60
CA ALA A 232 -15.62 21.81 -56.28
C ALA A 232 -14.61 22.97 -56.34
N TYR A 233 -14.74 23.93 -55.42
CA TYR A 233 -13.87 25.12 -55.34
C TYR A 233 -12.68 24.99 -54.40
N ILE A 234 -12.71 24.01 -53.50
CA ILE A 234 -11.78 23.89 -52.39
C ILE A 234 -11.60 22.43 -52.02
N ASP A 235 -10.40 22.10 -51.56
CA ASP A 235 -10.08 20.76 -51.05
C ASP A 235 -10.02 20.79 -49.52
N TYR A 236 -10.77 19.93 -48.87
CA TYR A 236 -10.70 19.70 -47.43
C TYR A 236 -9.60 18.69 -47.13
N PHE A 237 -8.82 18.95 -46.08
CA PHE A 237 -7.86 17.99 -45.55
C PHE A 237 -8.11 17.69 -44.08
N PHE A 238 -7.90 16.43 -43.70
CA PHE A 238 -7.96 15.98 -42.32
C PHE A 238 -6.70 15.20 -41.97
N ARG A 239 -6.01 15.64 -40.92
CA ARG A 239 -4.76 15.05 -40.42
C ARG A 239 -4.97 14.48 -39.03
N PHE A 240 -4.32 13.36 -38.75
CA PHE A 240 -4.24 12.83 -37.40
C PHE A 240 -2.91 12.10 -37.17
N GLY A 241 -2.29 12.33 -36.02
CA GLY A 241 -0.92 11.87 -35.78
C GLY A 241 -0.41 12.13 -34.38
N ALA A 242 0.87 11.81 -34.16
CA ALA A 242 1.55 12.06 -32.91
C ALA A 242 2.03 13.53 -32.80
N ASP A 243 2.43 14.11 -33.93
CA ASP A 243 2.97 15.45 -34.08
C ASP A 243 2.84 15.93 -35.55
N GLU A 244 3.33 17.13 -35.86
CA GLU A 244 3.28 17.74 -37.20
C GLU A 244 4.19 17.06 -38.25
N ASN A 245 5.12 16.20 -37.83
CA ASN A 245 6.01 15.47 -38.73
C ASN A 245 5.55 14.01 -38.95
N ASN A 246 4.75 13.49 -38.02
CA ASN A 246 4.28 12.11 -37.98
C ASN A 246 2.75 12.09 -37.96
N TYR A 247 2.14 12.11 -39.15
CA TYR A 247 0.68 12.10 -39.31
C TYR A 247 0.19 11.30 -40.53
N TYR A 248 -1.07 10.88 -40.47
CA TYR A 248 -1.87 10.44 -41.61
C TYR A 248 -2.73 11.61 -42.08
N GLU A 249 -2.86 11.80 -43.39
CA GLU A 249 -3.65 12.87 -44.00
C GLU A 249 -4.57 12.32 -45.08
N ILE A 250 -5.77 12.88 -45.14
CA ILE A 250 -6.74 12.65 -46.20
C ILE A 250 -7.10 13.99 -46.80
N GLN A 251 -7.06 14.07 -48.13
CA GLN A 251 -7.46 15.25 -48.88
C GLN A 251 -8.60 14.88 -49.84
N MET A 252 -9.64 15.71 -49.93
CA MET A 252 -10.74 15.52 -50.88
C MET A 252 -11.38 16.85 -51.31
N PRO A 253 -11.94 16.94 -52.53
CA PRO A 253 -12.70 18.11 -52.96
C PRO A 253 -14.04 18.22 -52.22
N VAL A 254 -14.47 19.44 -51.87
CA VAL A 254 -15.74 19.71 -51.18
C VAL A 254 -16.83 20.16 -52.15
N GLN A 255 -17.90 19.37 -52.22
CA GLN A 255 -19.12 19.70 -52.96
C GLN A 255 -20.10 20.51 -52.12
N GLN A 256 -21.09 21.15 -52.73
CA GLN A 256 -22.13 21.86 -51.98
C GLN A 256 -23.05 20.86 -51.25
N GLY A 257 -23.31 21.11 -49.97
CA GLY A 257 -24.16 20.25 -49.12
C GLY A 257 -23.41 19.07 -48.46
N TRP A 258 -24.17 18.12 -47.89
CA TRP A 258 -23.61 16.91 -47.24
C TRP A 258 -23.32 15.76 -48.21
N ARG A 259 -23.99 15.71 -49.37
CA ARG A 259 -23.95 14.56 -50.28
C ARG A 259 -22.65 14.58 -51.09
N GLY A 260 -21.93 13.44 -51.12
CA GLY A 260 -20.67 13.28 -51.85
C GLY A 260 -19.41 13.66 -51.06
N ASN A 261 -19.59 14.20 -49.85
CA ASN A 261 -18.53 14.73 -48.97
C ASN A 261 -18.28 13.86 -47.73
N ASP A 262 -18.66 12.58 -47.76
CA ASP A 262 -18.39 11.64 -46.68
C ASP A 262 -16.95 11.11 -46.75
N ILE A 263 -16.27 11.17 -45.60
CA ILE A 263 -14.96 10.57 -45.38
C ILE A 263 -15.19 9.20 -44.74
N GLU A 264 -14.81 8.14 -45.45
CA GLU A 264 -14.74 6.77 -44.93
C GLU A 264 -13.40 6.19 -45.32
N ILE A 265 -12.55 5.93 -44.32
CA ILE A 265 -11.16 5.54 -44.53
C ILE A 265 -10.88 4.24 -43.82
N ASP A 266 -10.28 3.29 -44.54
CA ASP A 266 -9.71 2.09 -43.92
C ASP A 266 -8.34 2.43 -43.31
N LEU A 267 -8.26 2.37 -41.98
CA LEU A 267 -7.05 2.62 -41.22
C LEU A 267 -5.97 1.58 -41.51
N ILE A 268 -6.34 0.36 -41.89
CA ILE A 268 -5.41 -0.70 -42.28
C ILE A 268 -4.77 -0.32 -43.62
N GLU A 269 -5.58 0.12 -44.59
CA GLU A 269 -5.07 0.58 -45.89
C GLU A 269 -4.08 1.75 -45.70
N LEU A 270 -4.40 2.71 -44.83
CA LEU A 270 -3.49 3.81 -44.48
C LEU A 270 -2.16 3.32 -43.91
N SER A 271 -2.19 2.37 -42.97
CA SER A 271 -0.97 1.80 -42.38
C SER A 271 -0.11 1.07 -43.42
N GLN A 272 -0.74 0.37 -44.37
CA GLN A 272 -0.08 -0.39 -45.43
C GLN A 272 0.66 0.50 -46.43
N LEU A 273 0.26 1.76 -46.61
CA LEU A 273 0.94 2.70 -47.53
C LEU A 273 2.44 2.83 -47.26
N LYS A 274 2.85 2.68 -45.99
CA LYS A 274 4.27 2.74 -45.57
C LYS A 274 5.13 1.64 -46.19
N VAL A 275 4.50 0.52 -46.58
CA VAL A 275 5.14 -0.66 -47.15
C VAL A 275 4.87 -0.76 -48.65
N THR A 276 3.65 -0.44 -49.10
CA THR A 276 3.21 -0.68 -50.49
C THR A 276 3.59 0.45 -51.46
N VAL A 277 3.78 1.69 -50.96
CA VAL A 277 4.08 2.86 -51.80
C VAL A 277 5.55 3.27 -51.60
N PRO A 278 6.30 3.60 -52.66
CA PRO A 278 7.65 4.12 -52.49
C PRO A 278 7.62 5.49 -51.79
N ALA A 279 8.48 5.66 -50.78
CA ALA A 279 8.60 6.91 -50.06
C ALA A 279 9.22 8.01 -50.95
N VAL A 280 8.60 9.18 -50.97
CA VAL A 280 9.20 10.43 -51.44
C VAL A 280 9.80 11.12 -50.23
N ILE A 281 11.09 11.44 -50.27
CA ILE A 281 11.77 12.15 -49.19
C ILE A 281 11.55 13.65 -49.38
N ASP A 282 10.98 14.32 -48.37
CA ASP A 282 10.79 15.78 -48.40
C ASP A 282 12.12 16.54 -48.17
N SER A 283 12.08 17.87 -48.30
CA SER A 283 13.27 18.72 -48.10
C SER A 283 13.87 18.64 -46.69
N ASN A 284 13.14 18.10 -45.72
CA ASN A 284 13.56 17.92 -44.33
C ASN A 284 14.04 16.49 -44.04
N GLY A 285 14.14 15.62 -45.06
CA GLY A 285 14.58 14.23 -44.90
C GLY A 285 13.48 13.29 -44.37
N ILE A 286 12.22 13.72 -44.32
CA ILE A 286 11.09 12.95 -43.81
C ILE A 286 10.46 12.18 -44.97
N LYS A 287 10.13 10.91 -44.75
CA LYS A 287 9.46 10.06 -45.74
C LYS A 287 7.99 10.46 -45.86
N ARG A 288 7.53 10.62 -47.10
CA ARG A 288 6.12 10.87 -47.46
C ARG A 288 5.64 9.80 -48.42
N TYR A 289 4.50 9.18 -48.09
CA TYR A 289 3.81 8.20 -48.93
C TYR A 289 2.53 8.85 -49.43
N THR A 290 2.20 8.72 -50.71
CA THR A 290 0.98 9.33 -51.28
C THR A 290 0.31 8.37 -52.24
N LYS A 291 -1.00 8.16 -52.05
CA LYS A 291 -1.85 7.36 -52.93
C LYS A 291 -3.01 8.22 -53.42
N GLU A 292 -3.12 8.35 -54.73
CA GLU A 292 -4.26 9.01 -55.39
C GLU A 292 -5.41 8.01 -55.55
N MET A 293 -6.62 8.42 -55.17
CA MET A 293 -7.86 7.64 -55.22
C MET A 293 -8.83 8.28 -56.23
N PRO A 294 -9.91 7.57 -56.66
CA PRO A 294 -10.94 8.14 -57.52
C PRO A 294 -11.53 9.44 -56.93
N GLN A 295 -12.06 10.32 -57.80
CA GLN A 295 -12.67 11.61 -57.41
C GLN A 295 -11.71 12.63 -56.74
N ARG A 296 -10.43 12.68 -57.17
CA ARG A 296 -9.41 13.62 -56.63
C ARG A 296 -9.16 13.46 -55.11
N ARG A 297 -9.47 12.29 -54.53
CA ARG A 297 -9.16 11.99 -53.12
C ARG A 297 -7.71 11.53 -52.98
N LYS A 298 -7.00 11.96 -51.93
CA LYS A 298 -5.61 11.57 -51.67
C LYS A 298 -5.46 11.04 -50.25
N LEU A 299 -4.68 9.97 -50.12
CA LEU A 299 -4.22 9.46 -48.83
C LEU A 299 -2.72 9.70 -48.73
N ILE A 300 -2.29 10.37 -47.67
CA ILE A 300 -0.91 10.77 -47.44
C ILE A 300 -0.46 10.26 -46.06
N VAL A 301 0.75 9.72 -45.98
CA VAL A 301 1.41 9.39 -44.71
C VAL A 301 2.74 10.13 -44.67
N ARG A 302 2.95 10.98 -43.66
CA ARG A 302 4.21 11.70 -43.45
C ARG A 302 4.89 11.17 -42.19
N GLY A 303 6.18 10.84 -42.27
CA GLY A 303 6.96 10.30 -41.16
C GLY A 303 6.63 8.84 -40.84
N GLU A 304 6.75 8.48 -39.57
CA GLU A 304 6.40 7.15 -39.04
C GLU A 304 5.32 7.28 -37.94
N PRO A 305 4.10 7.76 -38.28
CA PRO A 305 3.01 7.85 -37.31
C PRO A 305 2.59 6.46 -36.82
N ALA A 306 1.88 6.37 -35.69
CA ALA A 306 1.34 5.11 -35.21
C ALA A 306 -0.10 5.30 -34.73
N LEU A 307 -1.01 4.41 -35.14
CA LEU A 307 -2.42 4.44 -34.74
C LEU A 307 -2.64 4.32 -33.22
N ARG A 308 -1.64 3.83 -32.47
CA ARG A 308 -1.66 3.78 -30.99
C ARG A 308 -1.30 5.10 -30.30
N ASN A 309 -0.77 6.07 -31.06
CA ASN A 309 -0.19 7.30 -30.51
C ASN A 309 -0.74 8.54 -31.23
N ILE A 310 -2.07 8.69 -31.27
CA ILE A 310 -2.72 9.86 -31.88
C ILE A 310 -2.90 10.94 -30.81
N LYS A 311 -2.19 12.06 -30.96
CA LYS A 311 -2.26 13.21 -30.05
C LYS A 311 -2.85 14.45 -30.69
N ILE A 312 -2.74 14.59 -32.00
CA ILE A 312 -3.17 15.78 -32.72
C ILE A 312 -4.15 15.35 -33.81
N LEU A 313 -5.26 16.07 -33.90
CA LEU A 313 -6.17 16.07 -35.04
C LEU A 313 -6.13 17.45 -35.68
N GLU A 314 -6.04 17.53 -37.00
CA GLU A 314 -6.09 18.79 -37.73
C GLU A 314 -7.12 18.69 -38.85
N ALA A 315 -7.89 19.76 -39.04
CA ALA A 315 -8.87 19.88 -40.09
C ALA A 315 -8.65 21.22 -40.79
N GLY A 316 -8.75 21.24 -42.11
CA GLY A 316 -8.47 22.46 -42.85
C GLY A 316 -8.94 22.42 -44.29
N VAL A 317 -8.78 23.56 -44.96
CA VAL A 317 -9.21 23.77 -46.34
C VAL A 317 -8.06 24.39 -47.12
N ILE A 318 -7.84 23.91 -48.34
CA ILE A 318 -6.85 24.43 -49.29
C ILE A 318 -7.58 24.95 -50.52
N ASN A 319 -7.28 26.19 -50.91
CA ASN A 319 -7.78 26.74 -52.17
C ASN A 319 -6.83 26.37 -53.31
N ASN A 320 -7.16 25.31 -54.05
CA ASN A 320 -6.39 24.89 -55.22
C ASN A 320 -6.88 25.54 -56.53
N THR A 321 -7.80 26.51 -56.46
CA THR A 321 -8.33 27.22 -57.64
C THR A 321 -7.60 28.53 -57.89
N GLY A 322 -7.74 29.08 -59.09
CA GLY A 322 -7.15 30.37 -59.47
C GLY A 322 -7.91 31.61 -58.98
N VAL A 323 -8.97 31.45 -58.18
CA VAL A 323 -9.83 32.54 -57.69
C VAL A 323 -9.93 32.54 -56.15
N PRO A 324 -10.08 33.71 -55.49
CA PRO A 324 -10.32 33.76 -54.05
C PRO A 324 -11.63 33.07 -53.65
N PHE A 325 -11.61 32.31 -52.56
CA PHE A 325 -12.78 31.57 -52.07
C PHE A 325 -13.43 32.27 -50.87
N THR A 326 -14.76 32.32 -50.83
CA THR A 326 -15.55 32.78 -49.68
C THR A 326 -16.70 31.80 -49.45
N GLY A 327 -16.81 31.27 -48.24
CA GLY A 327 -17.79 30.25 -47.90
C GLY A 327 -17.46 29.57 -46.58
N GLU A 328 -18.26 28.57 -46.23
CA GLU A 328 -18.14 27.81 -44.99
C GLU A 328 -17.97 26.32 -45.29
N VAL A 329 -17.12 25.65 -44.53
CA VAL A 329 -16.98 24.19 -44.56
C VAL A 329 -17.24 23.66 -43.17
N TRP A 330 -18.21 22.75 -43.03
CA TRP A 330 -18.56 22.18 -41.74
C TRP A 330 -18.03 20.75 -41.63
N MET A 331 -17.54 20.36 -40.46
CA MET A 331 -17.21 18.97 -40.16
C MET A 331 -18.07 18.46 -39.01
N ASN A 332 -18.55 17.23 -39.13
CA ASN A 332 -19.38 16.60 -38.10
C ASN A 332 -19.16 15.08 -38.01
N GLU A 333 -19.51 14.50 -36.87
CA GLU A 333 -19.56 13.06 -36.59
C GLU A 333 -18.24 12.35 -36.91
N LEU A 334 -17.12 12.88 -36.41
CA LEU A 334 -15.82 12.21 -36.47
C LEU A 334 -15.85 10.99 -35.54
N ARG A 335 -15.88 9.79 -36.12
CA ARG A 335 -16.02 8.54 -35.37
C ARG A 335 -15.16 7.41 -35.90
N LEU A 336 -14.81 6.51 -35.00
CA LEU A 336 -14.20 5.23 -35.32
C LEU A 336 -15.30 4.16 -35.37
N SER A 337 -15.24 3.32 -36.39
CA SER A 337 -16.24 2.29 -36.67
C SER A 337 -15.57 0.98 -37.05
N ASN A 338 -16.36 -0.09 -37.12
CA ASN A 338 -15.88 -1.44 -37.44
C ASN A 338 -14.76 -1.91 -36.51
N VAL A 339 -15.09 -2.13 -35.24
CA VAL A 339 -14.16 -2.74 -34.26
C VAL A 339 -13.61 -4.06 -34.82
N LYS A 340 -12.30 -4.27 -34.71
CA LYS A 340 -11.63 -5.53 -35.08
C LYS A 340 -12.16 -6.66 -34.20
N LYS A 341 -12.56 -7.77 -34.83
CA LYS A 341 -13.14 -8.96 -34.17
C LYS A 341 -12.29 -10.18 -34.48
N ASP A 342 -10.99 -10.03 -34.27
CA ASP A 342 -10.02 -11.10 -34.48
C ASP A 342 -10.21 -12.14 -33.37
N LYS A 343 -10.12 -13.43 -33.74
CA LYS A 343 -10.30 -14.52 -32.79
C LYS A 343 -8.97 -14.79 -32.08
N GLY A 344 -8.93 -14.67 -30.76
CA GLY A 344 -7.82 -15.13 -29.94
C GLY A 344 -8.10 -16.49 -29.32
N ILE A 345 -7.10 -17.39 -29.31
CA ILE A 345 -7.16 -18.67 -28.62
C ILE A 345 -6.24 -18.63 -27.40
N ALA A 346 -6.66 -19.28 -26.32
CA ALA A 346 -5.77 -19.62 -25.21
C ALA A 346 -5.85 -21.12 -24.92
N MET A 347 -4.69 -21.76 -24.84
CA MET A 347 -4.53 -23.16 -24.52
C MET A 347 -3.64 -23.29 -23.29
N ARG A 348 -4.13 -24.02 -22.28
CA ARG A 348 -3.34 -24.44 -21.12
C ARG A 348 -3.34 -25.95 -21.04
N ALA A 349 -2.16 -26.55 -21.02
CA ALA A 349 -1.96 -27.97 -20.78
C ALA A 349 -1.14 -28.16 -19.51
N ARG A 350 -1.66 -28.94 -18.57
CA ARG A 350 -0.95 -29.33 -17.34
C ARG A 350 -0.69 -30.83 -17.35
N LEU A 351 0.54 -31.20 -17.04
CA LEU A 351 1.01 -32.57 -16.89
C LEU A 351 1.47 -32.78 -15.45
N ASP A 352 0.85 -33.70 -14.74
CA ASP A 352 1.27 -34.15 -13.41
C ASP A 352 1.48 -35.66 -13.47
N PHE A 353 2.74 -36.09 -13.43
CA PHE A 353 3.12 -37.49 -13.48
C PHE A 353 3.91 -37.87 -12.23
N ALA A 354 3.48 -38.94 -11.55
CA ALA A 354 4.17 -39.48 -10.38
C ALA A 354 4.36 -40.99 -10.52
N TRP A 355 5.62 -41.44 -10.49
CA TRP A 355 5.98 -42.85 -10.50
C TRP A 355 6.43 -43.26 -9.09
N ALA A 356 5.45 -43.70 -8.29
CA ALA A 356 5.62 -44.08 -6.88
C ALA A 356 6.44 -43.04 -6.09
N ASP A 357 7.49 -43.48 -5.40
CA ASP A 357 8.42 -42.62 -4.65
C ASP A 357 9.67 -42.22 -5.45
N LEU A 358 9.76 -42.58 -6.74
CA LEU A 358 11.00 -42.48 -7.51
C LEU A 358 11.11 -41.19 -8.31
N LEU A 359 10.08 -40.87 -9.09
CA LEU A 359 10.09 -39.78 -10.06
C LEU A 359 8.78 -39.03 -10.01
N ARG A 360 8.83 -37.71 -9.94
CA ARG A 360 7.68 -36.83 -10.11
C ARG A 360 8.01 -35.78 -11.16
N ILE A 361 7.17 -35.65 -12.17
CA ILE A 361 7.29 -34.65 -13.23
C ILE A 361 6.05 -33.77 -13.17
N ASN A 362 6.25 -32.45 -13.17
CA ASN A 362 5.20 -31.46 -13.30
C ASN A 362 5.51 -30.59 -14.52
N GLY A 363 4.55 -30.41 -15.41
CA GLY A 363 4.67 -29.61 -16.62
C GLY A 363 3.46 -28.71 -16.77
N GLU A 364 3.66 -27.47 -17.16
CA GLU A 364 2.59 -26.55 -17.54
C GLU A 364 3.01 -25.84 -18.83
N LEU A 365 2.17 -25.91 -19.84
CA LEU A 365 2.31 -25.21 -21.11
C LEU A 365 1.13 -24.28 -21.26
N ASP A 366 1.41 -23.00 -21.45
CA ASP A 366 0.44 -21.96 -21.73
C ASP A 366 0.78 -21.33 -23.08
N GLN A 367 -0.21 -21.29 -23.96
CA GLN A 367 -0.17 -20.55 -25.21
C GLN A 367 -1.37 -19.62 -25.23
N LYS A 368 -1.14 -18.33 -25.47
CA LYS A 368 -2.18 -17.31 -25.51
C LYS A 368 -1.92 -16.38 -26.67
N ASP A 369 -2.91 -16.19 -27.53
CA ASP A 369 -2.83 -15.26 -28.65
C ASP A 369 -3.07 -13.81 -28.17
N ALA A 370 -2.57 -12.85 -28.96
CA ALA A 370 -2.65 -11.41 -28.68
C ALA A 370 -4.08 -10.89 -28.44
N ASP A 371 -5.06 -11.44 -29.15
CA ASP A 371 -6.45 -11.00 -29.12
C ASP A 371 -7.28 -11.74 -28.05
N PHE A 372 -6.70 -12.70 -27.31
CA PHE A 372 -7.44 -13.42 -26.26
C PHE A 372 -7.63 -12.54 -25.01
N HIS A 373 -8.88 -12.40 -24.57
CA HIS A 373 -9.27 -11.65 -23.39
C HIS A 373 -10.43 -12.32 -22.65
N ASN A 374 -10.57 -12.05 -21.35
CA ASN A 374 -11.69 -12.56 -20.54
C ASN A 374 -12.97 -11.73 -20.74
N VAL A 375 -14.12 -12.22 -20.28
CA VAL A 375 -15.44 -11.55 -20.42
C VAL A 375 -15.50 -10.15 -19.79
N GLY A 376 -14.64 -9.87 -18.79
CA GLY A 376 -14.53 -8.55 -18.16
C GLY A 376 -13.50 -7.61 -18.79
N GLU A 377 -12.70 -8.08 -19.75
CA GLU A 377 -11.68 -7.29 -20.43
C GLU A 377 -12.20 -6.85 -21.79
N ARG A 378 -12.01 -5.57 -22.14
CA ARG A 378 -12.47 -5.01 -23.43
C ARG A 378 -11.58 -5.40 -24.61
N VAL A 379 -10.29 -5.59 -24.37
CA VAL A 379 -9.27 -5.88 -25.40
C VAL A 379 -8.25 -6.90 -24.87
N GLY A 380 -7.61 -7.63 -25.79
CA GLY A 380 -6.52 -8.57 -25.49
C GLY A 380 -5.23 -7.88 -25.08
N THR A 381 -4.23 -8.69 -24.72
CA THR A 381 -2.91 -8.21 -24.28
C THR A 381 -2.08 -7.61 -25.41
N GLY A 382 -2.45 -7.84 -26.68
CA GLY A 382 -1.72 -7.35 -27.85
C GLY A 382 -0.43 -8.12 -28.15
N ASP A 383 -0.13 -9.15 -27.37
CA ASP A 383 1.06 -9.99 -27.45
C ASP A 383 0.70 -11.48 -27.59
N ASN A 384 1.32 -12.17 -28.53
CA ASN A 384 1.32 -13.62 -28.64
C ASN A 384 2.31 -14.20 -27.62
N GLN A 385 1.79 -14.93 -26.64
CA GLN A 385 2.52 -15.45 -25.50
C GLN A 385 2.62 -16.98 -25.56
N PHE A 386 3.81 -17.50 -25.34
CA PHE A 386 4.07 -18.90 -25.12
C PHE A 386 4.94 -19.06 -23.88
N SER A 387 4.46 -19.78 -22.87
CA SER A 387 5.24 -20.11 -21.69
C SER A 387 5.13 -21.58 -21.35
N GLY A 388 6.26 -22.19 -21.02
CA GLY A 388 6.34 -23.60 -20.63
C GLY A 388 7.22 -23.77 -19.40
N ASN A 389 6.70 -24.41 -18.38
CA ASN A 389 7.37 -24.69 -17.12
C ASN A 389 7.39 -26.20 -16.87
N PHE A 390 8.56 -26.78 -16.74
CA PHE A 390 8.78 -28.20 -16.50
C PHE A 390 9.66 -28.39 -15.26
N GLY A 391 9.19 -29.21 -14.33
CA GLY A 391 9.93 -29.64 -13.14
C GLY A 391 9.99 -31.16 -13.11
N ALA A 392 11.13 -31.69 -12.68
CA ALA A 392 11.31 -33.12 -12.45
C ALA A 392 12.06 -33.34 -11.14
N ASN A 393 11.50 -34.16 -10.25
CA ASN A 393 12.09 -34.54 -8.98
C ASN A 393 12.37 -36.04 -8.99
N PHE A 394 13.60 -36.42 -8.73
CA PHE A 394 14.10 -37.79 -8.79
C PHE A 394 14.78 -38.19 -7.47
N SER A 395 14.37 -39.30 -6.89
CA SER A 395 14.97 -39.86 -5.67
C SER A 395 15.99 -40.94 -6.01
N VAL A 396 17.24 -40.54 -6.23
CA VAL A 396 18.34 -41.45 -6.63
C VAL A 396 18.59 -42.51 -5.56
N ASP A 397 18.30 -42.21 -4.29
CA ASP A 397 18.50 -43.12 -3.16
C ASP A 397 17.74 -44.45 -3.29
N LYS A 398 16.65 -44.48 -4.07
CA LYS A 398 15.85 -45.70 -4.27
C LYS A 398 16.56 -46.78 -5.10
N PHE A 399 17.63 -46.44 -5.84
CA PHE A 399 18.47 -47.42 -6.55
C PHE A 399 19.61 -48.00 -5.69
N LEU A 400 19.88 -47.39 -4.54
CA LEU A 400 20.95 -47.81 -3.65
C LEU A 400 20.38 -48.72 -2.54
N PRO A 401 21.18 -49.65 -1.98
CA PRO A 401 20.72 -50.50 -0.89
C PRO A 401 20.23 -49.69 0.32
N SER A 402 19.00 -49.97 0.77
CA SER A 402 18.36 -49.26 1.90
C SER A 402 19.16 -49.30 3.21
N LYS A 403 20.07 -50.27 3.37
CA LYS A 403 21.01 -50.37 4.51
C LYS A 403 21.96 -49.17 4.62
N LEU A 404 22.30 -48.53 3.51
CA LEU A 404 23.18 -47.34 3.49
C LEU A 404 22.47 -46.10 4.07
N GLY A 405 21.13 -46.05 4.00
CA GLY A 405 20.34 -44.93 4.48
C GLY A 405 20.64 -43.61 3.75
N LEU A 406 21.14 -43.65 2.52
CA LEU A 406 21.40 -42.45 1.73
C LEU A 406 20.09 -41.79 1.32
N SER A 407 20.07 -40.46 1.22
CA SER A 407 18.96 -39.67 0.69
C SER A 407 19.52 -38.70 -0.34
N ILE A 408 19.16 -38.88 -1.61
CA ILE A 408 19.71 -38.10 -2.73
C ILE A 408 18.58 -37.64 -3.65
N PRO A 409 17.79 -36.62 -3.26
CA PRO A 409 16.84 -36.02 -4.16
C PRO A 409 17.55 -35.07 -5.13
N VAL A 410 17.24 -35.24 -6.40
CA VAL A 410 17.67 -34.39 -7.53
C VAL A 410 16.42 -33.71 -8.07
N SER A 411 16.42 -32.39 -8.14
CA SER A 411 15.36 -31.63 -8.82
C SER A 411 15.92 -30.86 -10.00
N LEU A 412 15.22 -30.95 -11.11
CA LEU A 412 15.50 -30.26 -12.35
C LEU A 412 14.33 -29.33 -12.65
N ASN A 413 14.62 -28.11 -13.08
CA ASN A 413 13.62 -27.14 -13.49
C ASN A 413 14.03 -26.51 -14.82
N TYR A 414 13.07 -26.43 -15.73
CA TYR A 414 13.20 -25.80 -17.04
C TYR A 414 11.99 -24.90 -17.26
N SER A 415 12.20 -23.62 -17.51
CA SER A 415 11.13 -22.71 -17.88
C SER A 415 11.51 -21.89 -19.10
N LYS A 416 10.60 -21.73 -20.04
CA LYS A 416 10.78 -20.94 -21.24
C LYS A 416 9.56 -20.04 -21.41
N SER A 417 9.77 -18.77 -21.71
CA SER A 417 8.71 -17.80 -21.96
C SER A 417 9.09 -16.93 -23.15
N GLU A 418 8.15 -16.79 -24.07
CA GLU A 418 8.26 -15.97 -25.27
C GLU A 418 7.02 -15.08 -25.36
N SER A 419 7.22 -13.78 -25.60
CA SER A 419 6.15 -12.82 -25.87
C SER A 419 6.51 -12.06 -27.15
N THR A 420 5.68 -12.22 -28.17
CA THR A 420 5.85 -11.52 -29.46
C THR A 420 4.70 -10.54 -29.64
N PRO A 421 4.95 -9.22 -29.72
CA PRO A 421 3.88 -8.25 -29.92
C PRO A 421 3.24 -8.42 -31.31
N LYS A 422 1.92 -8.27 -31.41
CA LYS A 422 1.18 -8.35 -32.69
C LYS A 422 1.54 -7.21 -33.65
N TYR A 423 1.92 -6.06 -33.10
CA TYR A 423 2.35 -4.88 -33.86
C TYR A 423 3.79 -4.53 -33.51
N MET A 424 4.55 -4.07 -34.48
CA MET A 424 5.93 -3.65 -34.23
C MET A 424 5.97 -2.51 -33.18
N PRO A 425 6.84 -2.58 -32.15
CA PRO A 425 6.91 -1.53 -31.14
C PRO A 425 7.18 -0.15 -31.76
N GLY A 426 6.32 0.82 -31.45
CA GLY A 426 6.41 2.19 -32.01
C GLY A 426 5.81 2.35 -33.41
N SER A 427 5.21 1.29 -33.98
CA SER A 427 4.56 1.31 -35.28
C SER A 427 3.17 0.65 -35.20
N ASP A 428 2.40 0.79 -36.26
CA ASP A 428 1.09 0.19 -36.49
C ASP A 428 1.12 -0.98 -37.49
N ILE A 429 2.32 -1.34 -37.97
CA ILE A 429 2.52 -2.47 -38.87
C ILE A 429 2.39 -3.78 -38.08
N GLU A 430 1.53 -4.66 -38.58
CA GLU A 430 1.30 -5.99 -38.03
C GLU A 430 2.52 -6.90 -38.28
N VAL A 431 2.91 -7.64 -37.26
CA VAL A 431 4.01 -8.61 -37.30
C VAL A 431 3.48 -9.87 -37.96
N THR A 432 3.70 -10.00 -39.27
CA THR A 432 3.38 -11.22 -40.02
C THR A 432 4.56 -12.21 -39.99
N GLU A 433 4.27 -13.48 -40.27
CA GLU A 433 5.28 -14.55 -40.37
C GLU A 433 6.30 -14.32 -41.50
N ASP A 434 6.02 -13.39 -42.43
CA ASP A 434 6.87 -13.04 -43.57
C ASP A 434 8.01 -12.06 -43.22
N LEU A 435 8.06 -11.57 -41.97
CA LEU A 435 9.13 -10.68 -41.53
C LEU A 435 10.47 -11.42 -41.43
N PRO A 436 11.60 -10.80 -41.82
CA PRO A 436 12.93 -11.37 -41.62
C PRO A 436 13.16 -11.79 -40.15
N ASP A 437 13.68 -13.00 -39.93
CA ASP A 437 13.95 -13.56 -38.59
C ASP A 437 14.77 -12.61 -37.68
N SER A 438 15.64 -11.79 -38.29
CA SER A 438 16.46 -10.79 -37.60
C SER A 438 15.66 -9.65 -36.97
N LEU A 439 14.51 -9.30 -37.53
CA LEU A 439 13.58 -8.30 -36.96
C LEU A 439 12.66 -8.95 -35.91
N LEU A 440 12.26 -10.20 -36.15
CA LEU A 440 11.43 -10.96 -35.19
C LEU A 440 12.17 -11.20 -33.86
N GLU A 441 13.46 -11.54 -33.90
CA GLU A 441 14.31 -11.66 -32.71
C GLU A 441 14.54 -10.31 -32.01
N GLN A 442 14.40 -9.19 -32.73
CA GLN A 442 14.52 -7.85 -32.13
C GLN A 442 13.30 -7.47 -31.31
N ILE A 443 12.09 -7.78 -31.79
CA ILE A 443 10.85 -7.38 -31.15
C ILE A 443 10.36 -8.37 -30.08
N ARG A 444 10.74 -9.65 -30.18
CA ARG A 444 10.34 -10.70 -29.24
C ARG A 444 11.03 -10.52 -27.88
N THR A 445 10.24 -10.64 -26.82
CA THR A 445 10.76 -10.82 -25.46
C THR A 445 10.92 -12.31 -25.19
N PHE A 446 12.14 -12.74 -24.90
CA PHE A 446 12.51 -14.12 -24.65
C PHE A 446 13.09 -14.26 -23.26
N ASN A 447 12.71 -15.30 -22.53
CA ASN A 447 13.28 -15.64 -21.23
C ASN A 447 13.31 -17.17 -21.05
N GLU A 448 14.50 -17.73 -20.84
CA GLU A 448 14.75 -19.14 -20.59
C GLU A 448 15.45 -19.28 -19.23
N LYS A 449 15.00 -20.21 -18.39
CA LYS A 449 15.67 -20.55 -17.13
C LYS A 449 15.84 -22.05 -17.02
N LYS A 450 17.03 -22.47 -16.62
CA LYS A 450 17.44 -23.85 -16.38
C LYS A 450 17.94 -23.93 -14.96
N GLY A 451 17.53 -24.92 -14.21
CA GLY A 451 18.05 -25.15 -12.88
C GLY A 451 18.16 -26.62 -12.54
N MET A 452 19.10 -26.90 -11.65
CA MET A 452 19.36 -28.21 -11.11
C MET A 452 19.74 -28.04 -9.65
N SER A 453 19.17 -28.84 -8.77
CA SER A 453 19.64 -28.96 -7.40
C SER A 453 19.71 -30.41 -6.96
N VAL A 454 20.82 -30.74 -6.30
CA VAL A 454 21.11 -32.05 -5.74
C VAL A 454 21.39 -31.85 -4.27
N SER A 455 20.82 -32.69 -3.42
CA SER A 455 21.23 -32.75 -2.02
C SER A 455 21.55 -34.19 -1.63
N LEU A 456 22.50 -34.35 -0.72
CA LEU A 456 22.97 -35.62 -0.20
C LEU A 456 22.91 -35.56 1.33
N GLY A 457 22.22 -36.53 1.92
CA GLY A 457 22.14 -36.72 3.36
C GLY A 457 22.23 -38.19 3.74
N PHE A 458 22.63 -38.44 4.99
CA PHE A 458 22.73 -39.78 5.56
C PHE A 458 21.68 -39.97 6.66
N ASN A 459 20.80 -40.95 6.46
CA ASN A 459 19.71 -41.34 7.35
C ASN A 459 19.74 -42.86 7.60
N SER A 460 20.88 -43.37 8.08
CA SER A 460 21.08 -44.79 8.42
C SER A 460 20.59 -45.12 9.83
N LYS A 461 20.08 -46.33 10.08
CA LYS A 461 19.70 -46.79 11.43
C LYS A 461 20.87 -47.36 12.26
N SER A 462 22.07 -47.46 11.67
CA SER A 462 23.27 -48.00 12.33
C SER A 462 23.64 -47.21 13.60
N GLN A 463 24.02 -47.91 14.67
CA GLN A 463 24.48 -47.32 15.93
C GLN A 463 26.02 -47.17 16.02
N SER A 464 26.77 -47.48 14.97
CA SER A 464 28.22 -47.30 14.98
C SER A 464 28.58 -45.82 15.20
N PHE A 465 29.60 -45.56 16.02
CA PHE A 465 29.99 -44.21 16.43
C PHE A 465 30.16 -43.27 15.23
N LEU A 466 30.86 -43.75 14.19
CA LEU A 466 31.16 -43.01 12.96
C LEU A 466 29.89 -42.69 12.16
N VAL A 467 28.95 -43.63 12.00
CA VAL A 467 27.72 -43.37 11.25
C VAL A 467 26.82 -42.38 12.00
N LYS A 468 26.69 -42.53 13.32
CA LYS A 468 25.80 -41.72 14.14
C LYS A 468 26.30 -40.30 14.41
N HIS A 469 27.60 -40.12 14.66
CA HIS A 469 28.16 -38.82 15.09
C HIS A 469 28.96 -38.10 14.01
N VAL A 470 29.38 -38.79 12.95
CA VAL A 470 30.15 -38.17 11.84
C VAL A 470 29.31 -38.07 10.57
N LEU A 471 28.73 -39.19 10.10
CA LEU A 471 28.04 -39.23 8.79
C LEU A 471 26.60 -38.72 8.83
N GLN A 472 25.76 -39.13 9.79
CA GLN A 472 24.36 -38.70 9.90
C GLN A 472 24.18 -37.16 9.98
N PRO A 473 24.99 -36.43 10.78
CA PRO A 473 25.02 -34.98 10.79
C PRO A 473 25.38 -34.28 9.49
N PHE A 474 26.00 -34.99 8.55
CA PHE A 474 26.60 -34.42 7.36
C PHE A 474 25.56 -34.27 6.24
N LYS A 475 25.46 -33.06 5.70
CA LYS A 475 24.57 -32.72 4.59
C LYS A 475 25.34 -31.92 3.55
N VAL A 476 25.18 -32.28 2.29
CA VAL A 476 25.77 -31.56 1.17
C VAL A 476 24.66 -31.20 0.21
N SER A 477 24.64 -29.99 -0.30
CA SER A 477 23.75 -29.61 -1.39
C SER A 477 24.47 -28.78 -2.41
N TYR A 478 24.13 -28.98 -3.68
CA TYR A 478 24.62 -28.20 -4.79
C TYR A 478 23.43 -27.79 -5.65
N SER A 479 23.37 -26.52 -6.03
CA SER A 479 22.37 -26.04 -6.98
C SER A 479 23.00 -25.10 -7.99
N GLN A 480 22.52 -25.18 -9.22
CA GLN A 480 22.90 -24.33 -10.33
C GLN A 480 21.63 -23.83 -11.00
N ASN A 481 21.55 -22.53 -11.23
CA ASN A 481 20.50 -21.87 -11.99
C ASN A 481 21.13 -21.01 -13.08
N GLU A 482 20.58 -21.05 -14.27
CA GLU A 482 21.03 -20.31 -15.44
C GLU A 482 19.80 -19.70 -16.12
N GLY A 483 19.79 -18.37 -16.24
CA GLY A 483 18.78 -17.61 -16.93
C GLY A 483 19.38 -16.97 -18.18
N ARG A 484 18.64 -16.99 -19.29
CA ARG A 484 18.95 -16.26 -20.51
C ARG A 484 17.73 -15.47 -20.93
N GLY A 485 17.88 -14.17 -21.19
CA GLY A 485 16.80 -13.34 -21.68
C GLY A 485 17.23 -12.42 -22.81
N SER A 486 16.27 -11.95 -23.60
CA SER A 486 16.43 -10.87 -24.59
C SER A 486 15.12 -10.12 -24.77
N ASN A 487 15.18 -8.86 -25.19
CA ASN A 487 14.01 -8.05 -25.49
C ASN A 487 14.35 -6.95 -26.53
N SER A 488 13.46 -5.98 -26.73
CA SER A 488 13.66 -4.88 -27.69
C SER A 488 14.85 -3.96 -27.37
N ARG A 489 15.29 -3.90 -26.12
CA ARG A 489 16.42 -3.04 -25.67
C ARG A 489 17.70 -3.83 -25.44
N THR A 490 17.59 -5.07 -24.99
CA THR A 490 18.68 -5.93 -24.55
C THR A 490 18.85 -7.10 -25.52
N LYS A 491 20.02 -7.20 -26.16
CA LYS A 491 20.33 -8.28 -27.12
C LYS A 491 20.40 -9.62 -26.42
N TYR A 492 21.09 -9.67 -25.28
CA TYR A 492 21.07 -10.82 -24.37
C TYR A 492 21.35 -10.37 -22.93
N SER A 493 20.81 -11.14 -21.99
CA SER A 493 21.10 -11.12 -20.56
C SER A 493 21.31 -12.56 -20.13
N ILE A 494 22.42 -12.86 -19.47
CA ILE A 494 22.76 -14.20 -18.98
C ILE A 494 23.04 -14.06 -17.49
N ASP A 495 22.25 -14.78 -16.68
CA ASP A 495 22.38 -14.81 -15.24
C ASP A 495 22.68 -16.23 -14.79
N LYS A 496 23.85 -16.47 -14.20
CA LYS A 496 24.27 -17.78 -13.71
C LYS A 496 24.52 -17.73 -12.22
N SER A 497 23.79 -18.55 -11.47
CA SER A 497 23.96 -18.71 -10.03
C SER A 497 24.32 -20.16 -9.70
N GLN A 498 25.36 -20.35 -8.92
CA GLN A 498 25.77 -21.66 -8.41
C GLN A 498 25.94 -21.56 -6.90
N SER A 499 25.38 -22.50 -6.15
CA SER A 499 25.56 -22.55 -4.71
C SER A 499 25.85 -23.97 -4.25
N GLY A 500 26.98 -24.15 -3.58
CA GLY A 500 27.34 -25.36 -2.86
C GLY A 500 27.25 -25.10 -1.35
N ASN A 501 26.63 -26.00 -0.60
CA ASN A 501 26.53 -25.93 0.85
C ASN A 501 26.96 -27.27 1.45
N VAL A 502 27.80 -27.20 2.47
CA VAL A 502 28.21 -28.33 3.30
C VAL A 502 27.88 -27.99 4.74
N GLY A 503 27.04 -28.80 5.38
CA GLY A 503 26.62 -28.63 6.76
C GLY A 503 26.98 -29.86 7.58
N TRP A 504 27.41 -29.63 8.81
CA TRP A 504 27.64 -30.66 9.82
C TRP A 504 27.08 -30.19 11.16
N SER A 505 26.17 -30.95 11.76
CA SER A 505 25.54 -30.58 13.05
C SER A 505 25.50 -31.75 14.02
N LEU A 506 26.33 -31.67 15.05
CA LEU A 506 26.42 -32.66 16.11
C LEU A 506 25.65 -32.20 17.35
N VAL A 507 24.76 -33.06 17.84
CA VAL A 507 24.05 -32.85 19.11
C VAL A 507 24.57 -33.87 20.13
N PHE A 508 25.04 -33.39 21.27
CA PHE A 508 25.55 -34.24 22.35
C PHE A 508 24.41 -34.71 23.26
N GLY A 509 24.61 -35.85 23.92
CA GLY A 509 23.68 -36.39 24.90
C GLY A 509 23.49 -35.47 26.10
N ARG A 510 22.33 -35.56 26.75
CA ARG A 510 21.95 -34.70 27.89
C ARG A 510 22.56 -35.13 29.23
N ASP A 511 23.27 -36.26 29.28
CA ASP A 511 23.70 -36.90 30.54
C ASP A 511 25.17 -36.63 30.93
N ASN A 512 25.83 -35.68 30.27
CA ASN A 512 27.24 -35.35 30.51
C ASN A 512 27.42 -34.28 31.61
N TYR A 513 27.07 -34.61 32.85
CA TYR A 513 27.20 -33.69 33.99
C TYR A 513 27.88 -34.31 35.21
N ILE A 514 28.53 -33.46 36.01
CA ILE A 514 29.00 -33.78 37.36
C ILE A 514 28.24 -32.94 38.39
N MET A 515 28.08 -33.45 39.61
CA MET A 515 27.40 -32.75 40.72
C MET A 515 28.40 -32.47 41.85
N PRO A 516 29.16 -31.36 41.79
CA PRO A 516 30.27 -31.09 42.70
C PRO A 516 29.83 -30.73 44.13
N PHE A 517 28.58 -30.31 44.35
CA PHE A 517 28.07 -29.82 45.64
C PHE A 517 27.21 -30.84 46.41
N LYS A 518 27.25 -32.13 46.04
CA LYS A 518 26.52 -33.18 46.78
C LYS A 518 26.88 -33.26 48.27
N TRP A 519 28.08 -32.83 48.65
CA TRP A 519 28.59 -32.87 50.02
C TRP A 519 27.98 -31.81 50.96
N VAL A 520 27.31 -30.76 50.43
CA VAL A 520 26.78 -29.62 51.20
C VAL A 520 25.51 -29.98 52.00
N GLY A 521 24.95 -31.17 51.80
CA GLY A 521 23.84 -31.71 52.58
C GLY A 521 22.47 -31.07 52.28
N THR A 522 21.41 -31.78 52.64
CA THR A 522 19.99 -31.44 52.39
C THR A 522 19.43 -30.41 53.37
N SER A 523 20.19 -29.37 53.72
CA SER A 523 19.59 -28.25 54.44
C SER A 523 18.48 -27.63 53.58
N ARG A 524 17.29 -27.41 54.16
CA ARG A 524 16.07 -27.00 53.42
C ARG A 524 16.23 -25.71 52.60
N LEU A 525 17.23 -24.89 52.93
CA LEU A 525 17.56 -23.64 52.23
C LEU A 525 18.56 -23.84 51.07
N LEU A 526 19.41 -24.88 51.11
CA LEU A 526 20.47 -25.11 50.11
C LEU A 526 20.29 -26.40 49.29
N ALA A 527 19.17 -27.11 49.44
CA ALA A 527 18.88 -28.35 48.70
C ALA A 527 18.96 -28.20 47.16
N LYS A 528 18.69 -26.99 46.63
CA LYS A 528 18.88 -26.72 45.18
C LYS A 528 20.34 -26.54 44.78
N VAL A 529 21.21 -26.14 45.71
CA VAL A 529 22.66 -25.99 45.47
C VAL A 529 23.30 -27.37 45.37
N SER A 530 22.88 -28.34 46.19
CA SER A 530 23.39 -29.73 46.11
C SER A 530 23.05 -30.44 44.81
N ASP A 531 21.93 -30.07 44.16
CA ASP A 531 21.47 -30.64 42.88
C ASP A 531 22.06 -29.93 41.64
N THR A 532 22.98 -28.98 41.82
CA THR A 532 23.58 -28.24 40.70
C THR A 532 24.39 -29.17 39.81
N LYS A 533 23.97 -29.31 38.56
CA LYS A 533 24.67 -30.06 37.52
C LYS A 533 25.63 -29.14 36.76
N LEU A 534 26.90 -29.50 36.75
CA LEU A 534 27.93 -28.88 35.91
C LEU A 534 28.13 -29.74 34.68
N TYR A 535 27.80 -29.24 33.49
CA TYR A 535 28.04 -29.97 32.25
C TYR A 535 29.41 -29.62 31.67
N TYR A 536 30.13 -30.63 31.16
CA TYR A 536 31.47 -30.47 30.60
C TYR A 536 31.52 -30.60 29.07
N SER A 537 30.40 -30.95 28.42
CA SER A 537 30.28 -30.97 26.95
C SER A 537 29.28 -29.92 26.46
N PRO A 538 29.47 -29.36 25.25
CA PRO A 538 28.46 -28.54 24.60
C PRO A 538 27.19 -29.37 24.29
N GLN A 539 26.05 -28.71 24.10
CA GLN A 539 24.79 -29.38 23.74
C GLN A 539 24.70 -29.64 22.25
N SER A 540 25.17 -28.69 21.44
CA SER A 540 25.25 -28.83 20.01
C SER A 540 26.39 -28.01 19.45
N ILE A 541 27.04 -28.54 18.41
CA ILE A 541 27.97 -27.82 17.57
C ILE A 541 27.47 -27.96 16.14
N SER A 542 27.41 -26.88 15.40
CA SER A 542 27.20 -26.94 13.96
C SER A 542 28.26 -26.13 13.22
N ALA A 543 28.73 -26.68 12.12
CA ALA A 543 29.61 -26.06 11.18
C ALA A 543 28.94 -26.07 9.81
N GLN A 544 29.03 -24.96 9.10
CA GLN A 544 28.51 -24.82 7.74
C GLN A 544 29.52 -24.12 6.85
N MET A 545 29.56 -24.50 5.59
CA MET A 545 30.34 -23.84 4.56
C MET A 545 29.47 -23.72 3.31
N ALA A 546 29.20 -22.49 2.90
CA ALA A 546 28.38 -22.17 1.74
C ALA A 546 29.20 -21.35 0.74
N ALA A 547 29.40 -21.91 -0.45
CA ALA A 547 30.05 -21.25 -1.58
C ALA A 547 28.96 -20.82 -2.57
N THR A 548 28.80 -19.52 -2.79
CA THR A 548 27.79 -18.95 -3.70
C THR A 548 28.47 -18.11 -4.76
N ARG A 549 28.28 -18.49 -6.01
CA ARG A 549 28.76 -17.78 -7.19
C ARG A 549 27.56 -17.23 -7.95
N SER A 550 27.63 -15.98 -8.35
CA SER A 550 26.64 -15.30 -9.17
C SER A 550 27.36 -14.51 -10.25
N MET A 551 26.98 -14.73 -11.50
CA MET A 551 27.46 -14.00 -12.66
C MET A 551 26.25 -13.46 -13.41
N SER A 552 26.31 -12.19 -13.78
CA SER A 552 25.30 -11.51 -14.58
C SER A 552 26.04 -10.78 -15.69
N GLU A 553 25.68 -11.10 -16.93
CA GLU A 553 26.24 -10.50 -18.13
C GLU A 553 25.08 -10.01 -18.99
N SER A 554 25.09 -8.76 -19.39
CA SER A 554 24.06 -8.20 -20.25
C SER A 554 24.65 -7.29 -21.31
N MET A 555 24.11 -7.37 -22.52
CA MET A 555 24.50 -6.50 -23.62
C MET A 555 23.26 -5.86 -24.23
N THR A 556 23.25 -4.52 -24.23
CA THR A 556 22.22 -3.74 -24.91
C THR A 556 22.33 -3.88 -26.42
N ARG A 557 21.24 -3.67 -27.16
CA ARG A 557 21.27 -3.68 -28.64
C ARG A 557 22.13 -2.55 -29.21
N THR A 558 22.37 -1.48 -28.45
CA THR A 558 23.30 -0.39 -28.78
C THR A 558 24.77 -0.71 -28.51
N GLY A 559 25.08 -1.91 -27.99
CA GLY A 559 26.46 -2.39 -27.82
C GLY A 559 27.10 -2.11 -26.45
N VAL A 560 26.35 -1.57 -25.48
CA VAL A 560 26.84 -1.41 -24.10
C VAL A 560 26.82 -2.75 -23.38
N LEU A 561 27.99 -3.24 -22.98
CA LEU A 561 28.19 -4.46 -22.18
C LEU A 561 28.25 -4.12 -20.69
N SER A 562 27.56 -4.90 -19.87
CA SER A 562 27.63 -4.85 -18.42
C SER A 562 27.86 -6.26 -17.88
N GLU A 563 28.96 -6.45 -17.16
CA GLU A 563 29.32 -7.71 -16.54
C GLU A 563 29.52 -7.52 -15.04
N ASN A 564 28.91 -8.40 -14.25
CA ASN A 564 29.07 -8.44 -12.82
C ASN A 564 29.23 -9.89 -12.36
N SER A 565 30.32 -10.17 -11.66
CA SER A 565 30.62 -11.48 -11.11
C SER A 565 30.91 -11.35 -9.61
N ALA A 566 30.31 -12.23 -8.82
CA ALA A 566 30.57 -12.34 -7.39
C ALA A 566 30.72 -13.81 -7.00
N PHE A 567 31.74 -14.12 -6.21
CA PHE A 567 31.94 -15.45 -5.67
C PHE A 567 32.27 -15.35 -4.18
N LYS A 568 31.34 -15.77 -3.34
CA LYS A 568 31.43 -15.62 -1.88
C LYS A 568 31.45 -16.98 -1.20
N ILE A 569 32.34 -17.15 -0.24
CA ILE A 569 32.39 -18.31 0.64
C ILE A 569 32.10 -17.89 2.08
N THR A 570 30.97 -18.37 2.58
CA THR A 570 30.52 -18.17 3.96
C THR A 570 30.81 -19.41 4.79
N ARG A 571 31.60 -19.26 5.85
CA ARG A 571 31.94 -20.32 6.80
C ARG A 571 31.34 -19.98 8.15
N GLY A 572 30.39 -20.78 8.62
CA GLY A 572 29.71 -20.60 9.90
C GLY A 572 30.11 -21.66 10.91
N LEU A 573 30.34 -21.25 12.14
CA LEU A 573 30.45 -22.12 13.30
C LEU A 573 29.45 -21.63 14.33
N SER A 574 28.63 -22.52 14.87
CA SER A 574 27.79 -22.19 16.02
C SER A 574 27.82 -23.31 17.05
N GLY A 575 27.69 -22.93 18.30
CA GLY A 575 27.69 -23.84 19.43
C GLY A 575 26.81 -23.31 20.54
N ASN A 576 26.16 -24.24 21.24
CA ASN A 576 25.52 -23.97 22.51
C ASN A 576 26.21 -24.81 23.58
N MET A 577 26.60 -24.18 24.67
CA MET A 577 27.16 -24.85 25.83
C MET A 577 26.44 -24.42 27.10
N LYS A 578 25.95 -25.40 27.85
CA LYS A 578 25.26 -25.17 29.12
C LYS A 578 26.20 -25.51 30.26
N PHE A 579 26.96 -24.55 30.79
CA PHE A 579 27.87 -24.80 31.91
C PHE A 579 27.11 -25.32 33.15
N MET A 580 25.95 -24.74 33.46
CA MET A 580 25.08 -25.13 34.57
C MET A 580 23.60 -25.07 34.18
N GLU A 581 22.69 -25.64 34.98
CA GLU A 581 21.25 -25.42 34.79
C GLU A 581 20.84 -23.95 34.74
N SER A 582 21.58 -23.10 35.45
CA SER A 582 21.42 -21.66 35.47
C SER A 582 22.34 -20.88 34.53
N LEU A 583 23.31 -21.49 33.84
CA LEU A 583 24.28 -20.75 33.02
C LEU A 583 24.46 -21.42 31.65
N ALA A 584 24.14 -20.69 30.58
CA ALA A 584 24.31 -21.13 29.21
C ALA A 584 24.99 -20.07 28.35
N LEU A 585 25.82 -20.52 27.42
CA LEU A 585 26.52 -19.73 26.42
C LEU A 585 26.10 -20.20 25.03
N ASP A 586 25.51 -19.30 24.28
CA ASP A 586 25.23 -19.41 22.85
C ASP A 586 26.30 -18.63 22.09
N MET A 587 26.96 -19.23 21.11
CA MET A 587 27.92 -18.52 20.27
C MET A 587 27.76 -18.96 18.82
N SER A 588 27.68 -18.00 17.91
CA SER A 588 27.71 -18.25 16.46
C SER A 588 28.63 -17.25 15.79
N ARG A 589 29.41 -17.71 14.82
CA ARG A 589 30.35 -16.88 14.08
C ARG A 589 30.38 -17.30 12.61
N ASN A 590 30.11 -16.35 11.72
CA ASN A 590 30.14 -16.53 10.28
C ASN A 590 31.25 -15.65 9.68
N TYR A 591 32.05 -16.23 8.79
CA TYR A 591 33.07 -15.55 8.02
C TYR A 591 32.69 -15.59 6.54
N THR A 592 32.47 -14.43 5.93
CA THR A 592 32.25 -14.33 4.49
C THR A 592 33.52 -13.86 3.83
N ASN A 593 34.01 -14.64 2.88
CA ASN A 593 35.23 -14.36 2.13
C ASN A 593 34.83 -14.21 0.65
N ASP A 594 35.45 -13.27 -0.05
CA ASP A 594 35.25 -13.02 -1.47
C ASP A 594 36.40 -13.63 -2.27
N MET A 595 36.04 -14.46 -3.25
CA MET A 595 36.96 -15.21 -4.12
C MET A 595 36.85 -14.79 -5.59
N ARG A 596 36.28 -13.61 -5.88
CA ARG A 596 36.12 -13.10 -7.25
C ARG A 596 37.38 -13.10 -8.11
N ASP A 597 38.56 -12.94 -7.50
CA ASP A 597 39.84 -12.81 -8.23
C ASP A 597 40.52 -14.17 -8.47
N VAL A 598 39.95 -15.27 -7.97
CA VAL A 598 40.52 -16.61 -8.13
C VAL A 598 39.98 -17.25 -9.42
N PRO A 599 40.83 -17.65 -10.37
CA PRO A 599 40.40 -18.33 -11.58
C PRO A 599 39.69 -19.66 -11.28
N ASP A 600 38.66 -19.98 -12.06
CA ASP A 600 37.80 -21.16 -11.90
C ASP A 600 38.55 -22.49 -11.76
N SER A 601 39.61 -22.67 -12.55
CA SER A 601 40.43 -23.87 -12.56
C SER A 601 41.20 -24.09 -11.26
N LEU A 602 41.51 -23.01 -10.52
CA LEU A 602 42.32 -23.04 -9.32
C LEU A 602 41.48 -22.98 -8.04
N VAL A 603 40.17 -22.76 -8.13
CA VAL A 603 39.27 -22.65 -6.96
C VAL A 603 39.41 -23.87 -6.05
N LEU A 604 39.39 -25.09 -6.60
CA LEU A 604 39.48 -26.31 -5.80
C LEU A 604 40.84 -26.45 -5.10
N ASP A 605 41.92 -26.01 -5.75
CA ASP A 605 43.28 -26.07 -5.18
C ASP A 605 43.46 -25.02 -4.08
N TYR A 606 42.91 -23.82 -4.25
CA TYR A 606 42.82 -22.80 -3.20
C TYR A 606 42.04 -23.31 -1.98
N LEU A 607 40.90 -23.96 -2.20
CA LEU A 607 40.08 -24.55 -1.12
C LEU A 607 40.81 -25.68 -0.40
N LYS A 608 41.52 -26.56 -1.13
CA LYS A 608 42.35 -27.62 -0.54
C LYS A 608 43.53 -27.07 0.25
N ALA A 609 44.13 -25.98 -0.21
CA ALA A 609 45.19 -25.26 0.49
C ALA A 609 44.68 -24.43 1.69
N GLY A 610 43.36 -24.38 1.92
CA GLY A 610 42.75 -23.63 3.01
C GLY A 610 42.69 -22.11 2.78
N ASN A 611 42.90 -21.65 1.55
CA ASN A 611 42.77 -20.25 1.16
C ASN A 611 41.37 -19.97 0.61
N PHE A 612 40.61 -19.10 1.29
CA PHE A 612 39.22 -18.81 0.97
C PHE A 612 39.02 -17.40 0.36
N GLY A 613 40.09 -16.72 -0.06
CA GLY A 613 40.03 -15.35 -0.60
C GLY A 613 40.06 -14.26 0.46
N GLU A 614 39.67 -13.04 0.09
CA GLU A 614 39.68 -11.87 0.99
C GLU A 614 38.49 -11.90 1.96
N LEU A 615 38.76 -11.71 3.25
CA LEU A 615 37.71 -11.63 4.26
C LEU A 615 36.92 -10.33 4.12
N THR A 616 35.66 -10.43 3.70
CA THR A 616 34.76 -9.29 3.56
C THR A 616 33.94 -9.05 4.81
N ASN A 617 33.26 -10.08 5.34
CA ASN A 617 32.41 -9.92 6.52
C ASN A 617 32.71 -10.92 7.63
N ILE A 618 32.59 -10.50 8.89
CA ILE A 618 32.53 -11.37 10.05
C ILE A 618 31.26 -11.03 10.83
N ASP A 619 30.34 -11.97 10.96
CA ASP A 619 29.15 -11.84 11.80
C ASP A 619 29.29 -12.76 13.02
N GLN A 620 29.42 -12.20 14.21
CA GLN A 620 29.50 -12.93 15.47
C GLN A 620 28.32 -12.56 16.37
N ASN A 621 27.67 -13.56 16.96
CA ASN A 621 26.66 -13.40 17.98
C ASN A 621 27.04 -14.23 19.20
N THR A 622 27.09 -13.60 20.36
CA THR A 622 27.42 -14.24 21.63
C THR A 622 26.32 -13.92 22.64
N GLY A 623 25.64 -14.95 23.13
CA GLY A 623 24.58 -14.84 24.13
C GLY A 623 24.95 -15.58 25.41
N LEU A 624 25.12 -14.86 26.50
CA LEU A 624 25.29 -15.43 27.84
C LEU A 624 23.96 -15.31 28.59
N LYS A 625 23.41 -16.44 29.05
CA LYS A 625 22.16 -16.51 29.82
C LYS A 625 22.47 -17.03 31.21
N PHE A 626 22.15 -16.25 32.22
CA PHE A 626 22.31 -16.59 33.62
C PHE A 626 20.96 -16.48 34.37
N ASN A 627 20.38 -17.64 34.69
CA ASN A 627 19.08 -17.80 35.34
C ASN A 627 19.23 -18.55 36.67
N PRO A 628 19.80 -17.93 37.71
CA PRO A 628 19.97 -18.59 38.99
C PRO A 628 18.60 -18.84 39.63
N SER A 629 18.30 -20.11 39.91
CA SER A 629 17.04 -20.53 40.55
C SER A 629 17.25 -20.98 42.00
N LEU A 630 18.16 -20.31 42.70
CA LEU A 630 18.58 -20.60 44.07
C LEU A 630 17.39 -20.60 45.05
N PHE A 631 16.45 -19.68 44.84
CA PHE A 631 15.25 -19.52 45.67
C PHE A 631 13.98 -19.77 44.86
N SER A 632 12.95 -20.38 45.46
CA SER A 632 11.64 -20.57 44.80
C SER A 632 10.77 -19.31 44.79
N TRP A 633 11.18 -18.30 45.55
CA TRP A 633 10.45 -17.04 45.74
C TRP A 633 11.04 -15.85 45.00
N PHE A 634 12.26 -16.00 44.47
CA PHE A 634 12.91 -14.99 43.65
C PHE A 634 13.58 -15.68 42.49
N THR A 635 13.06 -15.43 41.29
CA THR A 635 13.65 -15.92 40.05
C THR A 635 14.20 -14.74 39.29
N THR A 636 15.47 -14.81 38.93
CA THR A 636 16.11 -13.80 38.07
C THR A 636 16.56 -14.44 36.77
N ASN A 637 16.56 -13.62 35.73
CA ASN A 637 17.02 -13.94 34.40
C ASN A 637 17.87 -12.78 33.91
N PHE A 638 19.17 -13.03 33.82
CA PHE A 638 20.14 -12.13 33.24
C PHE A 638 20.51 -12.67 31.87
N SER A 639 20.43 -11.83 30.85
CA SER A 639 20.90 -12.16 29.51
C SER A 639 21.80 -11.06 29.00
N TYR A 640 22.97 -11.43 28.51
CA TYR A 640 23.93 -10.54 27.88
C TYR A 640 24.15 -11.03 26.45
N ASN A 641 23.70 -10.26 25.46
CA ASN A 641 23.80 -10.63 24.06
C ASN A 641 24.62 -9.58 23.31
N VAL A 642 25.65 -10.03 22.61
CA VAL A 642 26.53 -9.17 21.82
C VAL A 642 26.50 -9.63 20.38
N ASN A 643 26.14 -8.71 19.50
CA ASN A 643 26.25 -8.86 18.06
C ASN A 643 27.44 -8.01 17.58
N PHE A 644 28.39 -8.65 16.91
CA PHE A 644 29.54 -8.00 16.30
C PHE A 644 29.52 -8.29 14.81
N ARG A 645 29.58 -7.24 13.99
CA ARG A 645 29.68 -7.31 12.54
C ARG A 645 30.89 -6.51 12.08
N TYR A 646 31.86 -7.17 11.49
CA TYR A 646 32.90 -6.52 10.69
C TYR A 646 32.50 -6.59 9.21
N SER A 647 32.66 -5.50 8.47
CA SER A 647 32.34 -5.42 7.05
C SER A 647 33.41 -4.65 6.31
N TYR A 648 33.92 -5.23 5.23
CA TYR A 648 34.88 -4.65 4.30
C TYR A 648 34.25 -4.52 2.92
N ASN A 649 34.00 -3.28 2.51
CA ASN A 649 33.44 -2.96 1.21
C ASN A 649 34.56 -2.70 0.19
N ARG A 650 34.83 -3.70 -0.66
CA ARG A 650 35.89 -3.64 -1.68
C ARG A 650 35.67 -2.55 -2.76
N GLN A 651 34.45 -2.01 -2.89
CA GLN A 651 34.17 -0.93 -3.85
C GLN A 651 34.64 0.44 -3.33
N GLN A 652 34.74 0.61 -2.01
CA GLN A 652 35.19 1.85 -1.40
C GLN A 652 36.72 1.87 -1.33
N LYS A 653 37.33 2.97 -1.77
CA LYS A 653 38.80 3.16 -1.70
C LYS A 653 39.26 3.78 -0.38
N ILE A 654 38.38 4.49 0.33
CA ILE A 654 38.66 5.17 1.60
C ILE A 654 37.68 4.65 2.66
N SER A 655 38.16 4.41 3.88
CA SER A 655 37.37 3.92 5.01
C SER A 655 36.52 2.69 4.70
N ALA A 656 37.02 1.81 3.83
CA ALA A 656 36.31 0.66 3.29
C ALA A 656 35.90 -0.38 4.35
N LYS A 657 36.59 -0.38 5.51
CA LYS A 657 36.37 -1.30 6.62
C LYS A 657 35.55 -0.62 7.71
N SER A 658 34.49 -1.28 8.14
CA SER A 658 33.60 -0.80 9.21
C SER A 658 33.30 -1.92 10.20
N VAL A 659 32.92 -1.54 11.41
CA VAL A 659 32.43 -2.45 12.42
C VAL A 659 31.14 -1.93 13.03
N THR A 660 30.24 -2.84 13.35
CA THR A 660 29.05 -2.59 14.16
C THR A 660 29.04 -3.53 15.35
N GLN A 661 28.85 -2.98 16.54
CA GLN A 661 28.74 -3.73 17.79
C GLN A 661 27.41 -3.37 18.48
N GLY A 662 26.52 -4.34 18.61
CA GLY A 662 25.27 -4.23 19.36
C GLY A 662 25.37 -5.03 20.65
N ASN A 663 25.33 -4.37 21.80
CA ASN A 663 25.32 -4.99 23.11
C ASN A 663 23.94 -4.83 23.75
N THR A 664 23.29 -5.93 24.10
CA THR A 664 22.02 -5.93 24.83
C THR A 664 22.18 -6.65 26.16
N LEU A 665 22.11 -5.89 27.25
CA LEU A 665 22.02 -6.42 28.61
C LEU A 665 20.53 -6.41 29.02
N SER A 666 20.03 -7.51 29.54
CA SER A 666 18.68 -7.58 30.10
C SER A 666 18.72 -8.30 31.44
N ALA A 667 18.09 -7.68 32.43
CA ALA A 667 17.91 -8.22 33.76
C ALA A 667 16.41 -8.23 34.06
N ASN A 668 15.86 -9.42 34.23
CA ASN A 668 14.47 -9.63 34.60
C ASN A 668 14.41 -10.31 35.96
N GLY A 669 13.68 -9.75 36.90
CA GLY A 669 13.44 -10.32 38.22
C GLY A 669 11.96 -10.55 38.44
N ASN A 670 11.61 -11.67 39.06
CA ASN A 670 10.26 -11.94 39.54
C ASN A 670 10.36 -12.36 41.01
N LEU A 671 9.70 -11.57 41.87
CA LEU A 671 9.62 -11.78 43.31
C LEU A 671 8.20 -12.25 43.68
N ASN A 672 8.07 -13.51 44.06
CA ASN A 672 6.82 -14.10 44.53
C ASN A 672 6.81 -14.20 46.06
N LEU A 673 6.14 -13.24 46.70
CA LEU A 673 6.07 -13.17 48.15
C LEU A 673 5.27 -14.34 48.76
N SER A 674 4.30 -14.91 48.04
CA SER A 674 3.50 -16.04 48.53
C SER A 674 4.34 -17.31 48.72
N THR A 675 5.30 -17.56 47.83
CA THR A 675 6.22 -18.69 47.96
C THR A 675 7.30 -18.41 48.99
N LEU A 676 7.74 -17.15 49.17
CA LEU A 676 8.65 -16.75 50.26
C LEU A 676 8.03 -17.14 51.61
N MET A 677 6.79 -16.75 51.85
CA MET A 677 6.09 -17.07 53.10
C MET A 677 5.88 -18.56 53.28
N LYS A 678 5.54 -19.31 52.23
CA LYS A 678 5.41 -20.78 52.28
C LYS A 678 6.74 -21.50 52.56
N THR A 679 7.88 -20.91 52.21
CA THR A 679 9.20 -21.45 52.57
C THR A 679 9.51 -21.28 54.06
N VAL A 680 9.14 -20.15 54.66
CA VAL A 680 9.37 -19.82 56.08
C VAL A 680 8.30 -20.44 57.00
N TYR A 681 7.05 -20.53 56.56
CA TYR A 681 5.91 -20.98 57.35
C TYR A 681 4.97 -21.85 56.50
N LYS A 682 4.73 -23.10 56.93
CA LYS A 682 3.68 -23.95 56.35
C LYS A 682 2.36 -23.66 57.06
N PRO A 683 1.37 -22.99 56.42
CA PRO A 683 0.06 -22.85 57.04
C PRO A 683 -0.57 -24.22 57.25
N THR A 684 -1.18 -24.43 58.41
CA THR A 684 -2.01 -25.60 58.68
C THR A 684 -3.25 -25.53 57.79
N ALA A 685 -3.42 -26.51 56.91
CA ALA A 685 -4.55 -26.56 55.99
C ALA A 685 -5.87 -26.58 56.80
N ARG A 686 -6.69 -25.54 56.66
CA ARG A 686 -8.09 -25.59 57.11
C ARG A 686 -8.87 -26.49 56.17
N SER A 687 -9.38 -27.60 56.70
CA SER A 687 -10.37 -28.46 56.06
C SER A 687 -11.63 -27.66 55.76
N GLY A 688 -11.87 -27.36 54.49
CA GLY A 688 -13.16 -26.83 54.01
C GLY A 688 -14.20 -27.95 53.87
N PRO A 689 -15.52 -27.65 53.97
CA PRO A 689 -16.56 -28.67 53.97
C PRO A 689 -16.66 -29.38 52.60
N ARG A 690 -16.70 -30.71 52.64
CA ARG A 690 -16.92 -31.59 51.47
C ARG A 690 -18.29 -31.31 50.84
N GLY A 691 -18.29 -30.74 49.64
CA GLY A 691 -19.43 -30.71 48.72
C GLY A 691 -19.35 -31.85 47.70
N GLN A 692 -20.22 -32.83 47.88
CA GLN A 692 -20.79 -33.84 46.97
C GLN A 692 -19.97 -34.51 45.84
N ARG A 693 -19.85 -35.84 46.03
CA ARG A 693 -19.99 -36.96 45.06
C ARG A 693 -19.46 -36.77 43.64
N GLN A 694 -18.30 -37.38 43.38
CA GLN A 694 -18.02 -38.06 42.12
C GLN A 694 -17.61 -39.51 42.39
N THR A 695 -18.17 -40.38 41.55
CA THR A 695 -18.13 -41.84 41.54
C THR A 695 -16.72 -42.42 41.43
N GLN A 696 -16.41 -43.40 42.30
CA GLN A 696 -15.23 -44.25 42.22
C GLN A 696 -15.32 -45.23 41.03
N PRO A 697 -14.23 -45.51 40.30
CA PRO A 697 -13.99 -46.81 39.70
C PRO A 697 -13.36 -47.76 40.75
N ARG A 698 -13.79 -49.02 40.73
CA ARG A 698 -13.32 -50.13 41.60
C ARG A 698 -11.80 -50.38 41.46
N PRO A 699 -11.08 -50.70 42.56
CA PRO A 699 -9.74 -51.27 42.47
C PRO A 699 -9.76 -52.81 42.41
N VAL A 700 -8.80 -53.37 41.69
CA VAL A 700 -8.44 -54.79 41.66
C VAL A 700 -7.63 -55.13 42.93
N PRO A 701 -7.87 -56.27 43.61
CA PRO A 701 -7.10 -56.67 44.79
C PRO A 701 -5.86 -57.48 44.40
N GLY A 702 -4.70 -57.11 44.92
CA GLY A 702 -3.48 -57.87 44.72
C GLY A 702 -2.26 -57.37 45.49
N ARG A 703 -2.00 -58.08 46.60
CA ARG A 703 -0.70 -58.35 47.25
C ARG A 703 -0.21 -57.42 48.35
N THR A 704 0.24 -58.13 49.39
CA THR A 704 0.50 -57.84 50.80
C THR A 704 1.97 -57.51 51.09
N GLU A 705 2.21 -57.18 52.38
CA GLU A 705 3.47 -57.12 53.15
C GLU A 705 4.13 -55.74 53.27
N GLU A 706 4.65 -55.27 54.41
CA GLU A 706 4.58 -55.60 55.84
C GLU A 706 5.42 -54.51 56.56
N GLY A 707 5.14 -54.21 57.84
CA GLY A 707 6.03 -53.48 58.77
C GLY A 707 6.16 -51.96 58.55
N GLU A 708 6.21 -51.08 59.55
CA GLU A 708 6.45 -51.21 60.98
C GLU A 708 5.66 -50.12 61.72
N ALA A 709 5.19 -50.45 62.92
CA ALA A 709 4.85 -49.47 63.93
C ALA A 709 6.11 -49.15 64.76
N ARG A 710 6.44 -47.87 64.92
CA ARG A 710 7.22 -47.38 66.06
C ARG A 710 6.67 -46.06 66.58
N ASP A 711 6.53 -46.09 67.91
CA ASP A 711 6.19 -45.02 68.83
C ASP A 711 6.81 -43.66 68.52
N SER A 712 6.08 -42.61 68.89
CA SER A 712 6.74 -41.49 69.58
C SER A 712 5.86 -40.95 70.71
N LYS A 713 6.51 -40.93 71.87
CA LYS A 713 6.06 -40.43 73.17
C LYS A 713 5.69 -38.96 73.13
N ASP A 714 4.75 -38.61 74.00
CA ASP A 714 4.62 -37.30 74.62
C ASP A 714 5.93 -36.83 75.26
N GLY A 715 6.25 -35.55 75.12
CA GLY A 715 7.33 -34.94 75.88
C GLY A 715 7.81 -33.56 75.40
N ALA A 716 7.16 -32.52 75.92
CA ALA A 716 7.71 -31.19 76.19
C ALA A 716 8.05 -30.24 75.02
N GLY A 717 7.56 -29.00 75.16
CA GLY A 717 7.97 -27.85 74.34
C GLY A 717 6.81 -26.98 73.88
N LYS A 718 6.06 -26.39 74.82
CA LYS A 718 5.19 -25.25 74.51
C LYS A 718 6.07 -24.05 74.10
N GLU A 719 6.49 -23.99 72.85
CA GLU A 719 6.96 -22.74 72.26
C GLU A 719 5.76 -21.98 71.70
N LYS A 720 5.63 -20.73 72.19
CA LYS A 720 4.55 -19.79 71.85
C LYS A 720 4.48 -19.61 70.34
N LYS A 721 3.48 -20.23 69.71
CA LYS A 721 3.09 -19.99 68.32
C LYS A 721 2.78 -18.50 68.13
N PHE A 722 3.66 -17.79 67.43
CA PHE A 722 3.44 -16.40 67.04
C PHE A 722 2.21 -16.31 66.14
N ARG A 723 1.08 -15.88 66.72
CA ARG A 723 -0.21 -15.60 66.06
C ARG A 723 -0.10 -14.57 64.93
N ILE A 724 0.98 -13.79 64.93
CA ILE A 724 1.38 -12.83 63.90
C ILE A 724 1.71 -13.53 62.57
N MET A 725 2.37 -14.70 62.58
CA MET A 725 2.87 -15.31 61.35
C MET A 725 1.76 -15.80 60.40
N GLY A 726 0.61 -16.22 60.95
CA GLY A 726 -0.58 -16.59 60.18
C GLY A 726 -1.34 -15.40 59.59
N ILE A 727 -1.27 -14.24 60.24
CA ILE A 727 -1.82 -12.97 59.75
C ILE A 727 -0.94 -12.42 58.63
N VAL A 728 0.39 -12.45 58.84
CA VAL A 728 1.38 -12.06 57.83
C VAL A 728 1.31 -12.98 56.61
N SER A 729 1.11 -14.29 56.77
CA SER A 729 0.93 -15.19 55.61
C SER A 729 -0.34 -14.89 54.81
N GLY A 730 -1.44 -14.52 55.48
CA GLY A 730 -2.68 -14.15 54.81
C GLY A 730 -2.58 -12.80 54.07
N PHE A 731 -1.81 -11.84 54.59
CA PHE A 731 -1.55 -10.54 53.96
C PHE A 731 -0.65 -10.68 52.72
N VAL A 732 0.37 -11.52 52.79
CA VAL A 732 1.34 -11.70 51.72
C VAL A 732 0.78 -12.49 50.53
N GLU A 733 -0.18 -13.40 50.75
CA GLU A 733 -0.87 -14.12 49.66
C GLU A 733 -1.78 -13.23 48.80
N ILE A 734 -2.03 -11.98 49.22
CA ILE A 734 -2.79 -10.98 48.48
C ILE A 734 -1.93 -10.39 47.34
N PHE A 735 -0.61 -10.30 47.48
CA PHE A 735 0.24 -9.71 46.44
C PHE A 735 0.55 -10.70 45.33
N ASP A 736 0.30 -10.30 44.08
CA ASP A 736 0.84 -10.95 42.90
C ASP A 736 2.36 -10.73 42.81
N PRO A 737 3.08 -11.57 42.03
CA PRO A 737 4.52 -11.44 41.94
C PRO A 737 4.96 -10.09 41.36
N PHE A 738 5.95 -9.46 41.99
CA PHE A 738 6.57 -8.24 41.49
C PHE A 738 7.53 -8.61 40.36
N ASN A 739 7.27 -8.09 39.16
CA ASN A 739 8.13 -8.27 38.00
C ASN A 739 8.89 -6.97 37.73
N VAL A 740 10.21 -7.07 37.67
CA VAL A 740 11.11 -5.97 37.30
C VAL A 740 11.83 -6.37 36.02
N LYS A 741 11.83 -5.48 35.04
CA LYS A 741 12.51 -5.65 33.76
C LYS A 741 13.43 -4.44 33.55
N TYR A 742 14.68 -4.70 33.26
CA TYR A 742 15.65 -3.67 32.91
C TYR A 742 16.42 -4.16 31.70
N THR A 743 16.35 -3.43 30.59
CA THR A 743 17.08 -3.76 29.36
C THR A 743 17.79 -2.52 28.86
N THR A 744 19.10 -2.63 28.69
CA THR A 744 19.91 -1.65 27.98
C THR A 744 20.38 -2.25 26.66
N ARG A 745 20.31 -1.46 25.59
CA ARG A 745 20.81 -1.81 24.28
C ARG A 745 21.67 -0.67 23.78
N GLU A 746 22.93 -0.94 23.58
CA GLU A 746 23.86 -0.02 22.95
C GLU A 746 24.24 -0.57 21.57
N ASN A 747 24.26 0.28 20.56
CA ASN A 747 24.73 -0.04 19.22
C ASN A 747 25.75 1.00 18.78
N TRP A 748 26.91 0.55 18.33
CA TRP A 748 28.03 1.39 17.94
C TRP A 748 28.47 1.01 16.54
N THR A 749 28.61 1.98 15.65
CA THR A 749 29.15 1.77 14.31
C THR A 749 30.36 2.67 14.10
N ILE A 750 31.50 2.06 13.78
CA ILE A 750 32.79 2.73 13.54
C ILE A 750 33.25 2.44 12.12
N TYR A 751 33.69 3.46 11.38
CA TYR A 751 34.16 3.35 10.00
C TYR A 751 35.64 3.67 9.87
N GLY A 752 36.34 3.06 8.91
CA GLY A 752 37.75 3.32 8.65
C GLY A 752 38.71 2.63 9.60
N LEU A 753 38.54 1.34 9.85
CA LEU A 753 39.45 0.53 10.67
C LEU A 753 40.59 -0.04 9.83
N SER A 754 41.81 -0.08 10.35
CA SER A 754 42.94 -0.74 9.67
C SER A 754 42.79 -2.27 9.57
N GLY A 755 42.09 -2.90 10.52
CA GLY A 755 41.94 -4.36 10.59
C GLY A 755 40.76 -4.82 11.45
N VAL A 756 40.73 -6.13 11.75
CA VAL A 756 39.68 -6.73 12.59
C VAL A 756 39.91 -6.34 14.06
N PRO A 757 38.91 -5.76 14.74
CA PRO A 757 39.00 -5.36 16.16
C PRO A 757 39.37 -6.50 17.13
N THR A 758 39.83 -6.14 18.34
CA THR A 758 40.23 -7.11 19.38
C THR A 758 39.07 -8.01 19.84
N ALA A 759 39.39 -9.18 20.40
CA ALA A 759 38.37 -10.11 20.90
C ALA A 759 37.51 -9.52 22.03
N GLN A 760 38.07 -8.63 22.86
CA GLN A 760 37.33 -7.95 23.92
C GLN A 760 36.25 -7.03 23.34
N TYR A 761 36.56 -6.32 22.25
CA TYR A 761 35.58 -5.55 21.49
C TYR A 761 34.57 -6.48 20.81
N GLN A 762 35.00 -7.57 20.19
CA GLN A 762 34.07 -8.55 19.57
C GLN A 762 33.06 -9.14 20.57
N LEU A 763 33.45 -9.24 21.85
CA LEU A 763 32.63 -9.74 22.95
C LEU A 763 31.88 -8.65 23.71
N GLY A 764 31.95 -7.38 23.29
CA GLY A 764 31.21 -6.27 23.91
C GLY A 764 31.73 -5.84 25.29
N LEU A 765 32.94 -6.26 25.66
CA LEU A 765 33.56 -5.94 26.95
C LEU A 765 34.23 -4.56 26.97
N THR A 766 34.57 -4.04 25.80
CA THR A 766 35.13 -2.69 25.61
C THR A 766 34.46 -1.99 24.42
N LYS A 767 34.39 -0.66 24.50
CA LYS A 767 33.90 0.23 23.43
C LYS A 767 35.02 0.66 22.47
N ASP A 768 36.28 0.41 22.82
CA ASP A 768 37.44 0.68 21.95
C ASP A 768 37.75 -0.54 21.07
N PRO A 769 37.75 -0.40 19.72
CA PRO A 769 38.09 -1.50 18.82
C PRO A 769 39.53 -2.02 18.98
N GLY A 770 40.43 -1.22 19.57
CA GLY A 770 41.82 -1.61 19.83
C GLY A 770 42.66 -1.80 18.56
N VAL A 771 42.19 -1.22 17.44
CA VAL A 771 42.92 -1.14 16.17
C VAL A 771 42.92 0.31 15.70
N PRO A 772 44.03 0.80 15.11
CA PRO A 772 44.10 2.17 14.64
C PRO A 772 43.13 2.40 13.49
N MET A 773 42.63 3.63 13.42
CA MET A 773 41.78 4.11 12.33
C MET A 773 42.67 4.48 11.14
N GLU A 774 42.23 4.11 9.94
CA GLU A 774 42.84 4.50 8.67
C GLU A 774 42.49 5.97 8.41
N ILE A 775 43.42 6.86 8.79
CA ILE A 775 43.32 8.29 8.52
C ILE A 775 43.90 8.52 7.12
N VAL A 776 43.06 8.96 6.17
CA VAL A 776 43.53 9.41 4.86
C VAL A 776 43.48 10.93 4.85
N GLU A 777 44.65 11.57 4.89
CA GLU A 777 44.79 12.99 4.58
C GLU A 777 44.68 13.17 3.07
N THR A 778 43.56 13.72 2.60
CA THR A 778 43.41 14.20 1.22
C THR A 778 43.65 15.71 1.18
N GLU A 779 44.33 16.20 0.13
CA GLU A 779 44.66 17.62 -0.10
C GLU A 779 43.43 18.56 -0.11
N SER A 780 42.20 18.02 -0.17
CA SER A 780 40.91 18.71 -0.15
C SER A 780 40.08 18.54 1.14
N GLY A 781 40.69 18.07 2.23
CA GLY A 781 40.05 17.90 3.54
C GLY A 781 39.78 16.44 3.90
N THR A 782 39.68 16.15 5.19
CA THR A 782 39.52 14.80 5.75
C THR A 782 38.09 14.26 5.54
N SER A 783 37.89 13.40 4.54
CA SER A 783 36.63 12.66 4.37
C SER A 783 36.59 11.44 5.28
N THR A 784 36.39 11.66 6.58
CA THR A 784 36.15 10.55 7.52
C THR A 784 34.66 10.18 7.50
N ALA A 785 34.36 8.92 7.19
CA ALA A 785 33.04 8.36 7.45
C ALA A 785 32.73 8.47 8.95
N ARG A 786 31.60 9.10 9.29
CA ARG A 786 31.29 9.49 10.68
C ARG A 786 30.74 8.30 11.47
N ASN A 787 31.30 8.08 12.65
CA ASN A 787 30.82 7.06 13.58
C ASN A 787 29.41 7.42 14.07
N SER A 788 28.63 6.41 14.44
CA SER A 788 27.31 6.60 15.07
C SER A 788 27.15 5.70 16.28
N SER A 789 26.39 6.18 17.26
CA SER A 789 26.00 5.41 18.44
C SER A 789 24.49 5.54 18.66
N SER A 790 23.90 4.48 19.20
CA SER A 790 22.49 4.44 19.59
C SER A 790 22.41 3.73 20.94
N GLU A 791 21.78 4.37 21.91
CA GLU A 791 21.60 3.85 23.26
C GLU A 791 20.13 3.84 23.59
N ASN A 792 19.60 2.67 23.96
CA ASN A 792 18.21 2.46 24.30
C ASN A 792 18.12 1.78 25.67
N GLU A 793 17.51 2.45 26.63
CA GLU A 793 17.27 1.94 27.97
C GLU A 793 15.77 1.78 28.21
N THR A 794 15.39 0.65 28.79
CA THR A 794 14.01 0.37 29.16
C THR A 794 13.95 -0.19 30.57
N PHE A 795 13.03 0.34 31.36
CA PHE A 795 12.77 -0.07 32.73
C PHE A 795 11.26 -0.26 32.90
N GLY A 796 10.86 -1.46 33.30
CA GLY A 796 9.47 -1.81 33.51
C GLY A 796 9.28 -2.48 34.86
N VAL A 797 8.30 -2.05 35.63
CA VAL A 797 7.93 -2.66 36.91
C VAL A 797 6.44 -2.90 36.94
N SER A 798 6.04 -4.15 37.20
CA SER A 798 4.64 -4.51 37.34
C SER A 798 4.39 -5.38 38.56
N SER A 799 3.21 -5.24 39.16
CA SER A 799 2.78 -6.02 40.31
C SER A 799 1.25 -6.03 40.37
N GLY A 800 0.68 -6.76 41.31
CA GLY A 800 -0.76 -6.75 41.54
C GLY A 800 -1.16 -7.13 42.96
N ILE A 801 -2.42 -6.90 43.29
CA ILE A 801 -3.02 -7.14 44.60
C ILE A 801 -4.38 -7.82 44.37
N LYS A 802 -4.53 -9.04 44.87
CA LYS A 802 -5.76 -9.86 44.84
C LYS A 802 -6.46 -9.79 46.18
N PHE A 803 -7.43 -8.89 46.32
CA PHE A 803 -8.28 -8.84 47.50
C PHE A 803 -9.35 -9.96 47.40
N GLY A 804 -9.04 -11.12 47.99
CA GLY A 804 -9.90 -12.30 47.92
C GLY A 804 -9.90 -12.97 46.53
N ARG A 805 -10.93 -13.76 46.22
CA ARG A 805 -11.05 -14.44 44.90
C ARG A 805 -11.60 -13.56 43.78
N ASN A 806 -12.04 -12.36 44.14
CA ASN A 806 -13.03 -11.61 43.40
C ASN A 806 -12.50 -10.25 42.94
N ILE A 807 -11.55 -9.63 43.65
CA ILE A 807 -11.02 -8.31 43.30
C ILE A 807 -9.54 -8.44 42.96
N THR A 808 -9.13 -7.96 41.79
CA THR A 808 -7.75 -7.92 41.32
C THR A 808 -7.39 -6.50 40.92
N LEU A 809 -6.29 -5.98 41.45
CA LEU A 809 -5.72 -4.68 41.10
C LEU A 809 -4.33 -4.90 40.56
N SER A 810 -4.04 -4.54 39.32
CA SER A 810 -2.70 -4.64 38.72
C SER A 810 -2.11 -3.27 38.49
N PHE A 811 -0.81 -3.12 38.72
CA PHE A 811 -0.02 -1.91 38.49
C PHE A 811 1.08 -2.17 37.46
N ASN A 812 1.34 -1.20 36.59
CA ASN A 812 2.46 -1.23 35.66
C ASN A 812 3.08 0.16 35.49
N TYR A 813 4.41 0.25 35.59
CA TYR A 813 5.21 1.44 35.35
C TYR A 813 6.29 1.13 34.32
N ASP A 814 6.28 1.85 33.20
CA ASP A 814 7.25 1.70 32.13
C ASP A 814 7.97 3.03 31.87
N LYS A 815 9.29 2.99 31.72
CA LYS A 815 10.16 4.11 31.34
C LYS A 815 11.11 3.66 30.24
N THR A 816 11.18 4.43 29.16
CA THR A 816 12.12 4.20 28.07
C THR A 816 12.88 5.48 27.75
N TYR A 817 14.16 5.34 27.45
CA TYR A 817 15.04 6.41 27.02
C TYR A 817 15.82 5.93 25.81
N SER A 818 15.91 6.76 24.78
CA SER A 818 16.67 6.46 23.57
C SER A 818 17.47 7.68 23.15
N LEU A 819 18.74 7.49 22.83
CA LEU A 819 19.65 8.52 22.35
C LEU A 819 20.36 8.02 21.09
N ASN A 820 20.25 8.76 20.01
CA ASN A 820 20.94 8.48 18.75
C ASN A 820 21.93 9.61 18.48
N GLN A 821 23.20 9.27 18.32
CA GLN A 821 24.27 10.22 18.04
C GLN A 821 24.88 9.89 16.67
N SER A 822 24.86 10.88 15.78
CA SER A 822 25.53 10.81 14.47
C SER A 822 26.15 12.17 14.15
N THR A 823 25.64 12.88 13.14
CA THR A 823 25.96 14.30 12.89
C THR A 823 25.28 15.23 13.87
N THR A 824 24.09 14.86 14.30
CA THR A 824 23.32 15.49 15.36
C THR A 824 23.02 14.43 16.42
N SER A 825 22.82 14.88 17.65
CA SER A 825 22.39 14.01 18.73
C SER A 825 20.92 14.28 18.99
N THR A 826 20.09 13.25 18.80
CA THR A 826 18.63 13.33 19.00
C THR A 826 18.21 12.24 19.96
N GLY A 827 17.25 12.53 20.82
CA GLY A 827 16.78 11.58 21.80
C GLY A 827 15.28 11.63 22.01
N GLN A 828 14.76 10.55 22.57
CA GLN A 828 13.37 10.41 22.95
C GLN A 828 13.31 9.79 24.34
N ARG A 829 12.34 10.26 25.13
CA ARG A 829 12.06 9.71 26.46
C ARG A 829 10.57 9.50 26.61
N SER A 830 10.18 8.32 27.05
CA SER A 830 8.81 7.97 27.40
C SER A 830 8.77 7.50 28.84
N GLN A 831 7.75 7.90 29.60
CA GLN A 831 7.51 7.34 30.92
C GLN A 831 6.02 7.31 31.28
N SER A 832 5.60 6.33 32.09
CA SER A 832 4.29 6.35 32.72
C SER A 832 4.16 7.58 33.61
N TRP A 833 3.15 8.39 33.32
CA TRP A 833 3.03 9.74 33.88
C TRP A 833 1.59 10.05 34.22
N MET A 834 1.36 10.65 35.38
CA MET A 834 0.05 11.15 35.78
C MET A 834 0.07 12.67 35.79
N ILE A 835 -0.95 13.27 35.19
CA ILE A 835 -1.22 14.70 35.28
C ILE A 835 -2.32 14.93 36.30
N ARG A 836 -2.13 15.89 37.21
CA ARG A 836 -3.16 16.40 38.12
C ARG A 836 -3.27 17.92 37.97
N GLY A 837 -4.29 18.38 37.25
CA GLY A 837 -4.47 19.80 36.90
C GLY A 837 -3.49 20.26 35.81
N ASP A 838 -3.35 21.58 35.63
CA ASP A 838 -2.64 22.15 34.46
C ASP A 838 -1.10 22.20 34.59
N SER A 839 -0.52 21.83 35.74
CA SER A 839 0.93 22.00 35.96
C SER A 839 1.63 20.95 36.83
N LEU A 840 0.91 20.08 37.54
CA LEU A 840 1.49 19.08 38.45
C LEU A 840 1.43 17.69 37.81
N GLY A 841 2.54 17.31 37.17
CA GLY A 841 2.77 15.97 36.66
C GLY A 841 3.78 15.20 37.49
N MET A 842 3.56 13.90 37.72
CA MET A 842 4.56 13.02 38.35
C MET A 842 4.57 11.62 37.73
N PRO A 843 5.70 10.90 37.77
CA PRO A 843 5.73 9.50 37.35
C PRO A 843 4.78 8.67 38.22
N PHE A 844 3.87 7.93 37.60
CA PHE A 844 2.89 7.12 38.32
C PHE A 844 2.58 5.82 37.56
N PRO A 845 2.46 4.68 38.25
CA PRO A 845 2.11 3.42 37.59
C PRO A 845 0.67 3.46 37.09
N THR A 846 0.48 3.02 35.85
CA THR A 846 -0.83 2.67 35.31
C THR A 846 -1.48 1.58 36.17
N TRP A 847 -2.81 1.59 36.28
CA TRP A 847 -3.52 0.58 37.06
C TRP A 847 -4.71 0.01 36.31
N ASN A 848 -5.06 -1.23 36.66
CA ASN A 848 -6.29 -1.87 36.21
C ASN A 848 -6.93 -2.62 37.37
N LEU A 849 -8.14 -2.23 37.73
CA LEU A 849 -8.97 -2.80 38.78
C LEU A 849 -10.07 -3.63 38.14
N ARG A 850 -10.17 -4.89 38.57
CA ARG A 850 -11.23 -5.81 38.17
C ARG A 850 -11.92 -6.39 39.39
N ILE A 851 -13.21 -6.14 39.51
CA ILE A 851 -14.08 -6.64 40.57
C ILE A 851 -15.03 -7.65 39.92
N SER A 852 -14.88 -8.92 40.26
CA SER A 852 -15.72 -10.03 39.81
C SER A 852 -16.51 -10.59 41.00
N GLY A 853 -17.63 -11.26 40.75
CA GLY A 853 -18.40 -11.90 41.82
C GLY A 853 -19.50 -11.03 42.44
N GLY A 854 -19.90 -9.94 41.77
CA GLY A 854 -21.02 -9.08 42.18
C GLY A 854 -22.36 -9.83 42.26
N GLU A 855 -22.47 -10.99 41.63
CA GLU A 855 -23.67 -11.86 41.70
C GLU A 855 -23.93 -12.44 43.10
N LYS A 856 -22.98 -12.36 44.05
CA LYS A 856 -23.15 -12.89 45.40
C LYS A 856 -23.89 -11.94 46.35
N LEU A 857 -24.17 -10.71 45.93
CA LEU A 857 -24.96 -9.76 46.70
C LEU A 857 -26.41 -10.27 46.83
N PRO A 858 -27.04 -10.20 48.03
CA PRO A 858 -28.34 -10.84 48.29
C PRO A 858 -29.45 -10.47 47.31
N PHE A 859 -29.41 -9.26 46.76
CA PHE A 859 -30.41 -8.72 45.84
C PHE A 859 -30.11 -8.96 44.34
N LEU A 860 -28.88 -9.38 43.97
CA LEU A 860 -28.48 -9.62 42.57
C LEU A 860 -28.35 -11.11 42.21
N LYS A 861 -28.28 -11.98 43.22
CA LYS A 861 -28.04 -13.42 43.07
C LYS A 861 -29.10 -14.17 42.27
N ASP A 862 -30.34 -13.70 42.30
CA ASP A 862 -31.44 -14.38 41.62
C ASP A 862 -31.52 -14.02 40.13
N LEU A 863 -31.04 -12.84 39.74
CA LEU A 863 -31.10 -12.32 38.38
C LEU A 863 -29.83 -12.63 37.56
N PHE A 864 -28.64 -12.52 38.19
CA PHE A 864 -27.37 -12.59 37.49
C PHE A 864 -26.60 -13.88 37.77
N GLN A 865 -25.99 -14.45 36.73
CA GLN A 865 -25.04 -15.55 36.79
C GLN A 865 -23.61 -15.06 37.07
N ARG A 866 -23.22 -13.93 36.48
CA ARG A 866 -21.90 -13.30 36.67
C ARG A 866 -22.02 -11.79 36.54
N ILE A 867 -21.36 -11.05 37.42
CA ILE A 867 -21.16 -9.60 37.28
C ILE A 867 -19.68 -9.30 37.45
N SER A 868 -19.09 -8.57 36.49
CA SER A 868 -17.73 -8.04 36.56
C SER A 868 -17.69 -6.56 36.25
N ILE A 869 -16.99 -5.80 37.09
CA ILE A 869 -16.70 -4.38 36.93
C ILE A 869 -15.20 -4.23 36.67
N GLU A 870 -14.84 -3.39 35.71
CA GLU A 870 -13.48 -3.12 35.27
C GLU A 870 -13.25 -1.61 35.24
N HIS A 871 -12.08 -1.16 35.70
CA HIS A 871 -11.65 0.23 35.69
C HIS A 871 -10.15 0.27 35.42
N GLY A 872 -9.73 0.94 34.35
CA GLY A 872 -8.34 1.04 33.94
C GLY A 872 -7.92 2.49 33.73
N TRP A 873 -6.76 2.87 34.26
CA TRP A 873 -6.12 4.16 34.02
C TRP A 873 -4.72 3.94 33.43
N SER A 874 -4.40 4.71 32.38
CA SER A 874 -3.10 4.72 31.72
C SER A 874 -2.72 6.15 31.37
N GLY A 875 -1.55 6.59 31.80
CA GLY A 875 -0.99 7.88 31.43
C GLY A 875 0.47 7.76 31.00
N ARG A 876 0.88 8.60 30.05
CA ARG A 876 2.21 8.53 29.42
C ARG A 876 2.68 9.93 29.03
N LEU A 877 3.95 10.21 29.26
CA LEU A 877 4.64 11.41 28.82
C LEU A 877 5.73 11.00 27.82
N ASP A 878 5.59 11.43 26.57
CA ASP A 878 6.56 11.24 25.50
C ASP A 878 7.23 12.59 25.18
N GLN A 879 8.55 12.62 25.22
CA GLN A 879 9.36 13.80 24.96
C GLN A 879 10.37 13.49 23.85
N THR A 880 10.48 14.39 22.89
CA THR A 880 11.57 14.38 21.90
C THR A 880 12.47 15.58 22.14
N PHE A 881 13.78 15.37 22.06
CA PHE A 881 14.76 16.42 22.31
C PHE A 881 15.95 16.29 21.36
N ASN A 882 16.56 17.42 21.03
CA ASN A 882 17.86 17.50 20.40
C ASN A 882 18.91 17.76 21.48
N VAL A 883 20.12 17.25 21.31
CA VAL A 883 21.21 17.47 22.26
C VAL A 883 22.26 18.35 21.59
N ASP A 884 22.33 19.60 22.03
CA ASP A 884 23.31 20.57 21.57
C ASP A 884 24.33 20.81 22.68
N LYS A 885 25.61 20.50 22.42
CA LYS A 885 26.71 20.64 23.40
C LYS A 885 26.45 19.93 24.74
N GLY A 886 25.74 18.80 24.72
CA GLY A 886 25.41 18.02 25.92
C GLY A 886 24.20 18.53 26.71
N ILE A 887 23.50 19.55 26.21
CA ILE A 887 22.26 20.06 26.79
C ILE A 887 21.08 19.52 25.97
N GLU A 888 20.11 18.91 26.66
CA GLU A 888 18.88 18.42 26.05
C GLU A 888 17.89 19.57 25.80
N ASN A 889 17.72 19.96 24.54
CA ASN A 889 16.74 20.92 24.06
C ASN A 889 15.48 20.18 23.59
N LYS A 890 14.40 20.23 24.37
CA LYS A 890 13.11 19.61 24.01
C LYS A 890 12.52 20.24 22.75
N THR A 891 12.13 19.42 21.79
CA THR A 891 11.46 19.85 20.55
C THR A 891 9.96 19.57 20.58
N LYS A 892 9.54 18.50 21.26
CA LYS A 892 8.13 18.09 21.35
C LYS A 892 7.83 17.41 22.69
N GLU A 893 6.65 17.68 23.23
CA GLU A 893 6.12 17.04 24.43
C GLU A 893 4.68 16.58 24.19
N ASP A 894 4.43 15.27 24.26
CA ASP A 894 3.12 14.65 24.15
C ASP A 894 2.73 14.06 25.51
N VAL A 895 1.56 14.42 26.03
CA VAL A 895 1.02 13.87 27.28
C VAL A 895 -0.32 13.22 27.03
N ASP A 896 -0.38 11.92 27.33
CA ASP A 896 -1.56 11.09 27.18
C ASP A 896 -2.13 10.75 28.57
N ASN A 897 -3.45 10.86 28.71
CA ASN A 897 -4.20 10.46 29.89
C ASN A 897 -5.48 9.72 29.48
N GLN A 898 -5.57 8.43 29.78
CA GLN A 898 -6.62 7.56 29.26
C GLN A 898 -7.22 6.68 30.36
N PHE A 899 -8.55 6.70 30.44
CA PHE A 899 -9.36 5.78 31.20
C PHE A 899 -10.04 4.79 30.25
N ARG A 900 -9.49 3.58 30.15
CA ARG A 900 -9.93 2.55 29.18
C ARG A 900 -10.11 1.19 29.87
N PRO A 901 -11.31 0.86 30.36
CA PRO A 901 -12.47 1.74 30.54
C PRO A 901 -12.37 2.57 31.83
N LEU A 902 -12.98 3.76 31.86
CA LEU A 902 -13.28 4.48 33.11
C LEU A 902 -14.22 3.63 33.97
N ILE A 903 -15.27 3.09 33.35
CA ILE A 903 -16.15 2.11 33.97
C ILE A 903 -16.55 1.10 32.89
N GLY A 904 -16.17 -0.15 33.08
CA GLY A 904 -16.60 -1.30 32.28
C GLY A 904 -17.44 -2.23 33.14
N ILE A 905 -18.65 -2.56 32.74
CA ILE A 905 -19.51 -3.50 33.46
C ILE A 905 -19.94 -4.58 32.48
N THR A 906 -19.69 -5.85 32.83
CA THR A 906 -20.18 -6.99 32.08
C THR A 906 -21.03 -7.86 32.99
N MET A 907 -22.25 -8.13 32.55
CA MET A 907 -23.23 -8.92 33.29
C MET A 907 -23.69 -10.09 32.42
N GLN A 908 -23.76 -11.27 33.02
CA GLN A 908 -24.41 -12.44 32.43
C GLN A 908 -25.63 -12.76 33.29
N MET A 909 -26.82 -12.75 32.71
CA MET A 909 -28.06 -13.13 33.38
C MET A 909 -28.30 -14.64 33.28
N LYS A 910 -29.02 -15.22 34.26
CA LYS A 910 -29.32 -16.66 34.27
C LYS A 910 -30.25 -17.10 33.13
N ASN A 911 -30.99 -16.17 32.54
CA ASN A 911 -31.89 -16.40 31.41
C ASN A 911 -31.15 -16.46 30.05
N GLY A 912 -29.81 -16.29 30.02
CA GLY A 912 -29.01 -16.35 28.79
C GLY A 912 -28.70 -15.00 28.13
N ILE A 913 -29.13 -13.88 28.74
CA ILE A 913 -28.79 -12.53 28.27
C ILE A 913 -27.39 -12.15 28.75
N SER A 914 -26.54 -11.68 27.83
CA SER A 914 -25.26 -11.04 28.11
C SER A 914 -25.41 -9.53 27.92
N PHE A 915 -24.90 -8.74 28.85
CA PHE A 915 -24.97 -7.28 28.82
C PHE A 915 -23.59 -6.70 29.12
N SER A 916 -23.16 -5.68 28.38
CA SER A 916 -21.85 -5.04 28.54
C SER A 916 -21.97 -3.54 28.34
N VAL A 917 -21.42 -2.77 29.26
CA VAL A 917 -21.33 -1.31 29.19
C VAL A 917 -19.87 -0.94 29.36
N LYS A 918 -19.31 -0.12 28.47
CA LYS A 918 -17.96 0.42 28.60
C LYS A 918 -17.99 1.90 28.32
N TYR A 919 -17.53 2.67 29.28
CA TYR A 919 -17.32 4.11 29.15
C TYR A 919 -15.83 4.40 29.17
N ASN A 920 -15.30 4.92 28.07
CA ASN A 920 -13.90 5.29 27.91
C ASN A 920 -13.77 6.82 27.89
N VAL A 921 -12.70 7.32 28.48
CA VAL A 921 -12.34 8.75 28.44
C VAL A 921 -10.87 8.84 28.07
N SER A 922 -10.50 9.68 27.12
CA SER A 922 -9.10 9.95 26.80
C SER A 922 -8.88 11.42 26.53
N ALA A 923 -7.79 11.95 27.06
CA ALA A 923 -7.27 13.26 26.77
C ALA A 923 -5.81 13.11 26.31
N LYS A 924 -5.47 13.79 25.21
CA LYS A 924 -4.13 13.86 24.68
C LYS A 924 -3.78 15.32 24.45
N GLU A 925 -2.60 15.72 24.87
CA GLU A 925 -2.05 17.05 24.62
C GLU A 925 -0.69 16.92 23.94
N SER A 926 -0.47 17.64 22.86
CA SER A 926 0.75 17.62 22.05
C SER A 926 1.25 19.05 21.88
N ILE A 927 2.43 19.35 22.43
CA ILE A 927 3.05 20.69 22.39
C ILE A 927 4.33 20.61 21.56
N THR A 928 4.43 21.47 20.55
CA THR A 928 5.63 21.65 19.72
C THR A 928 6.38 22.91 20.16
N LEU A 929 7.70 22.81 20.34
CA LEU A 929 8.56 23.84 20.94
C LEU A 929 9.55 24.47 19.94
N THR A 930 9.59 24.02 18.69
CA THR A 930 10.66 24.33 17.72
C THR A 930 10.50 25.65 16.96
N SER A 931 9.28 26.21 16.83
CA SER A 931 9.03 27.44 16.04
C SER A 931 7.70 28.11 16.43
N GLY A 932 7.65 28.63 17.65
CA GLY A 932 6.42 29.11 18.30
C GLY A 932 5.72 27.97 19.05
N GLN A 933 5.16 28.27 20.23
CA GLN A 933 4.43 27.25 21.00
C GLN A 933 3.11 26.94 20.29
N ALA A 934 3.06 25.79 19.64
CA ALA A 934 1.84 25.26 19.06
C ALA A 934 1.37 24.05 19.87
N GLY A 935 0.16 24.14 20.41
CA GLY A 935 -0.49 23.09 21.18
C GLY A 935 -1.64 22.47 20.39
N THR A 936 -1.82 21.16 20.49
CA THR A 936 -3.04 20.48 20.05
C THR A 936 -3.53 19.59 21.18
N ARG A 937 -4.79 19.78 21.57
CA ARG A 937 -5.45 18.98 22.59
C ARG A 937 -6.61 18.20 21.95
N THR A 938 -6.66 16.91 22.21
CA THR A 938 -7.72 16.02 21.74
C THR A 938 -8.37 15.36 22.94
N SER A 939 -9.67 15.55 23.09
CA SER A 939 -10.47 14.96 24.16
C SER A 939 -11.55 14.08 23.54
N ALA A 940 -11.60 12.82 23.94
CA ALA A 940 -12.58 11.85 23.44
C ALA A 940 -13.29 11.14 24.59
N GLN A 941 -14.59 10.95 24.46
CA GLN A 941 -15.44 10.21 25.39
C GLN A 941 -16.28 9.21 24.58
N ASP A 942 -16.21 7.93 24.92
CA ASP A 942 -16.92 6.87 24.20
C ASP A 942 -17.71 6.00 25.18
N LEU A 943 -19.03 5.99 25.04
CA LEU A 943 -19.94 5.05 25.69
C LEU A 943 -20.36 3.96 24.70
N SER A 944 -20.10 2.71 25.04
CA SER A 944 -20.57 1.55 24.28
C SER A 944 -21.41 0.64 25.18
N VAL A 945 -22.61 0.32 24.73
CA VAL A 945 -23.54 -0.59 25.38
C VAL A 945 -23.86 -1.71 24.39
N SER A 946 -23.67 -2.96 24.81
CA SER A 946 -24.05 -4.12 24.04
C SER A 946 -24.87 -5.09 24.86
N ALA A 947 -25.94 -5.61 24.27
CA ALA A 947 -26.75 -6.68 24.83
C ALA A 947 -26.86 -7.80 23.79
N SER A 948 -26.72 -9.04 24.21
CA SER A 948 -26.94 -10.19 23.34
C SER A 948 -27.74 -11.27 24.04
N TYR A 949 -28.57 -11.97 23.27
CA TYR A 949 -29.41 -13.04 23.75
C TYR A 949 -29.48 -14.14 22.71
N SER A 950 -29.08 -15.35 23.08
CA SER A 950 -29.17 -16.52 22.21
C SER A 950 -30.16 -17.52 22.80
N LYS A 951 -31.13 -17.95 22.00
CA LYS A 951 -32.06 -19.02 22.37
C LYS A 951 -32.00 -20.14 21.34
N LYS A 952 -31.61 -21.33 21.81
CA LYS A 952 -31.70 -22.58 21.03
C LYS A 952 -33.03 -23.26 21.34
N GLY A 953 -33.90 -23.38 20.34
CA GLY A 953 -35.21 -24.02 20.46
C GLY A 953 -35.26 -25.34 19.70
N ASP A 954 -35.91 -26.35 20.30
CA ASP A 954 -36.21 -27.64 19.66
C ASP A 954 -37.68 -27.58 19.15
N PHE A 955 -37.94 -26.76 18.13
CA PHE A 955 -39.30 -26.53 17.62
C PHE A 955 -39.71 -27.69 16.69
N ARG A 956 -40.84 -28.34 17.00
CA ARG A 956 -41.41 -29.43 16.18
C ARG A 956 -42.47 -28.83 15.26
N ILE A 957 -42.14 -28.64 13.98
CA ILE A 957 -43.12 -28.25 12.98
C ILE A 957 -43.80 -29.53 12.47
N PRO A 958 -45.12 -29.71 12.63
CA PRO A 958 -45.85 -30.76 11.93
C PRO A 958 -46.00 -30.32 10.46
N LEU A 959 -45.11 -30.80 9.60
CA LEU A 959 -45.34 -30.73 8.16
C LEU A 959 -46.31 -31.85 7.78
N PRO A 960 -47.44 -31.55 7.12
CA PRO A 960 -48.20 -32.62 6.48
C PRO A 960 -47.26 -33.25 5.44
N PHE A 961 -47.33 -34.58 5.27
CA PHE A 961 -46.57 -35.39 4.30
C PHE A 961 -45.10 -35.72 4.59
N LEU A 962 -44.39 -35.02 5.49
CA LEU A 962 -43.03 -35.41 5.95
C LEU A 962 -42.97 -35.43 7.47
N GLY A 963 -42.81 -36.62 8.06
CA GLY A 963 -42.80 -36.85 9.50
C GLY A 963 -41.91 -35.90 10.31
N ARG A 964 -42.18 -35.84 11.63
CA ARG A 964 -41.60 -34.92 12.64
C ARG A 964 -40.07 -34.81 12.53
N LYS A 965 -39.56 -33.88 11.73
CA LYS A 965 -38.12 -33.62 11.59
C LYS A 965 -37.68 -32.61 12.66
N ARG A 966 -36.68 -32.96 13.47
CA ARG A 966 -36.11 -32.06 14.49
C ARG A 966 -35.27 -31.00 13.78
N LEU A 967 -35.69 -29.75 13.87
CA LEU A 967 -34.94 -28.60 13.38
C LEU A 967 -34.26 -27.95 14.58
N GLN A 968 -32.92 -27.92 14.57
CA GLN A 968 -32.14 -27.20 15.56
C GLN A 968 -32.14 -25.71 15.16
N ASN A 969 -33.13 -24.97 15.64
CA ASN A 969 -33.25 -23.54 15.34
C ASN A 969 -32.60 -22.75 16.47
N ALA A 970 -31.67 -21.86 16.12
CA ALA A 970 -31.10 -20.89 17.04
C ALA A 970 -31.46 -19.47 16.57
N ILE A 971 -31.95 -18.66 17.51
CA ILE A 971 -32.19 -17.22 17.32
C ILE A 971 -31.19 -16.47 18.19
N ASP A 972 -30.43 -15.59 17.56
CA ASP A 972 -29.45 -14.72 18.20
C ASP A 972 -29.94 -13.27 18.02
N PHE A 973 -30.27 -12.61 19.12
CA PHE A 973 -30.55 -11.19 19.17
C PHE A 973 -29.32 -10.47 19.67
N ALA A 974 -28.90 -9.40 19.01
CA ALA A 974 -27.92 -8.47 19.55
C ALA A 974 -28.41 -7.03 19.43
N LEU A 975 -27.99 -6.20 20.37
CA LEU A 975 -28.26 -4.77 20.40
C LEU A 975 -26.93 -4.10 20.69
N SER A 976 -26.48 -3.21 19.82
CA SER A 976 -25.34 -2.34 20.08
C SER A 976 -25.77 -0.88 20.06
N PHE A 977 -25.41 -0.14 21.09
CA PHE A 977 -25.55 1.30 21.17
C PHE A 977 -24.18 1.91 21.44
N THR A 978 -23.78 2.86 20.62
CA THR A 978 -22.50 3.59 20.76
C THR A 978 -22.80 5.07 20.76
N LEU A 979 -22.25 5.81 21.72
CA LEU A 979 -22.26 7.26 21.81
C LEU A 979 -20.81 7.71 21.95
N GLY A 980 -20.36 8.65 21.12
CA GLY A 980 -18.98 9.11 21.14
C GLY A 980 -18.87 10.58 20.81
N ASP A 981 -18.13 11.30 21.64
CA ASP A 981 -17.81 12.72 21.47
C ASP A 981 -16.29 12.86 21.32
N ASN A 982 -15.86 13.62 20.32
CA ASN A 982 -14.46 13.90 20.05
C ASN A 982 -14.27 15.38 19.76
N ILE A 983 -13.45 16.05 20.57
CA ILE A 983 -13.16 17.48 20.50
C ILE A 983 -11.67 17.64 20.26
N THR A 984 -11.32 18.42 19.24
CA THR A 984 -9.94 18.82 18.94
C THR A 984 -9.81 20.33 19.06
N GLU A 985 -8.90 20.74 19.92
CA GLU A 985 -8.57 22.12 20.22
C GLU A 985 -7.14 22.40 19.78
N LYS A 986 -6.89 23.58 19.22
CA LYS A 986 -5.55 24.02 18.82
C LYS A 986 -5.23 25.36 19.47
N SER A 987 -3.95 25.61 19.72
CA SER A 987 -3.43 26.88 20.18
C SER A 987 -2.12 27.21 19.46
N LYS A 988 -1.92 28.49 19.12
CA LYS A 988 -0.65 29.06 18.64
C LYS A 988 -0.14 30.10 19.64
N GLY A 989 0.11 29.69 20.89
CA GLY A 989 0.62 30.56 21.95
C GLY A 989 -0.44 31.35 22.73
N GLY A 990 -1.72 31.05 22.52
CA GLY A 990 -2.88 31.68 23.19
C GLY A 990 -3.82 30.65 23.85
N PRO A 991 -5.08 31.01 24.18
CA PRO A 991 -6.06 30.03 24.66
C PRO A 991 -6.33 28.95 23.60
N TYR A 992 -6.75 27.76 24.05
CA TYR A 992 -7.13 26.67 23.15
C TYR A 992 -8.49 26.97 22.51
N GLU A 993 -8.57 26.82 21.19
CA GLU A 993 -9.78 27.03 20.41
C GLU A 993 -10.25 25.72 19.76
N VAL A 994 -11.55 25.42 19.86
CA VAL A 994 -12.15 24.22 19.27
C VAL A 994 -12.14 24.33 17.75
N THR A 995 -11.24 23.59 17.10
CA THR A 995 -11.12 23.55 15.63
C THR A 995 -12.05 22.50 15.02
N ALA A 996 -12.22 21.36 15.70
CA ALA A 996 -13.09 20.29 15.23
C ALA A 996 -13.82 19.63 16.39
N GLU A 997 -15.11 19.38 16.19
CA GLU A 997 -15.96 18.69 17.14
C GLU A 997 -16.85 17.71 16.37
N THR A 998 -16.93 16.48 16.89
CA THR A 998 -17.80 15.45 16.35
C THR A 998 -18.47 14.70 17.49
N SER A 999 -19.80 14.74 17.52
CA SER A 999 -20.63 13.94 18.42
C SER A 999 -21.45 12.97 17.60
N LYS A 1000 -21.47 11.69 17.97
CA LYS A 1000 -22.25 10.68 17.24
C LYS A 1000 -22.89 9.69 18.18
N TRP A 1001 -24.10 9.25 17.82
CA TRP A 1001 -24.70 8.08 18.42
C TRP A 1001 -25.26 7.14 17.36
N ILE A 1002 -25.15 5.84 17.62
CA ILE A 1002 -25.58 4.76 16.71
C ILE A 1002 -26.28 3.70 17.56
N LEU A 1003 -27.48 3.31 17.16
CA LEU A 1003 -28.27 2.22 17.69
C LEU A 1003 -28.47 1.16 16.61
N LYS A 1004 -28.05 -0.07 16.88
CA LYS A 1004 -28.11 -1.18 15.94
C LYS A 1004 -28.62 -2.46 16.61
N PRO A 1005 -29.95 -2.70 16.62
CA PRO A 1005 -30.52 -4.02 16.83
C PRO A 1005 -30.26 -4.95 15.63
N THR A 1006 -29.82 -6.17 15.91
CA THR A 1006 -29.63 -7.25 14.94
C THR A 1006 -30.34 -8.52 15.42
N VAL A 1007 -30.90 -9.27 14.47
CA VAL A 1007 -31.55 -10.55 14.72
C VAL A 1007 -31.03 -11.53 13.69
N ASP A 1008 -30.37 -12.59 14.14
CA ASP A 1008 -29.91 -13.69 13.29
C ASP A 1008 -30.73 -14.95 13.61
N TYR A 1009 -31.21 -15.61 12.56
CA TYR A 1009 -31.99 -16.82 12.62
C TYR A 1009 -31.37 -17.91 11.75
N SER A 1010 -31.06 -19.05 12.38
CA SER A 1010 -30.59 -20.25 11.67
C SER A 1010 -31.77 -21.16 11.32
N PHE A 1011 -32.17 -21.13 10.04
CA PHE A 1011 -33.24 -22.00 9.52
C PHE A 1011 -32.78 -23.45 9.38
N SER A 1012 -31.49 -23.67 9.06
CA SER A 1012 -30.85 -25.00 9.02
C SER A 1012 -29.33 -24.88 9.11
N ASN A 1013 -28.62 -26.02 9.11
CA ASN A 1013 -27.15 -26.04 8.96
C ASN A 1013 -26.65 -25.41 7.65
N ARG A 1014 -27.55 -25.16 6.68
CA ARG A 1014 -27.22 -24.62 5.35
C ARG A 1014 -27.78 -23.22 5.09
N VAL A 1015 -28.80 -22.79 5.83
CA VAL A 1015 -29.52 -21.54 5.59
C VAL A 1015 -29.57 -20.74 6.88
N ARG A 1016 -29.00 -19.54 6.84
CA ARG A 1016 -29.08 -18.54 7.91
C ARG A 1016 -29.65 -17.27 7.30
N GLY A 1017 -30.62 -16.66 7.97
CA GLY A 1017 -31.09 -15.33 7.62
C GLY A 1017 -30.92 -14.42 8.81
N GLY A 1018 -30.55 -13.17 8.57
CA GLY A 1018 -30.51 -12.14 9.58
C GLY A 1018 -31.21 -10.88 9.09
N ALA A 1019 -31.50 -10.01 10.03
CA ALA A 1019 -31.97 -8.67 9.79
C ALA A 1019 -31.27 -7.72 10.76
N TYR A 1020 -30.96 -6.52 10.31
CA TYR A 1020 -30.49 -5.45 11.16
C TYR A 1020 -31.25 -4.16 10.86
N PHE A 1021 -31.43 -3.35 11.88
CA PHE A 1021 -31.91 -1.98 11.75
C PHE A 1021 -30.89 -1.07 12.39
N GLU A 1022 -30.40 -0.09 11.64
CA GLU A 1022 -29.36 0.85 12.09
C GLU A 1022 -29.90 2.27 12.05
N LEU A 1023 -29.78 2.97 13.17
CA LEU A 1023 -30.23 4.34 13.37
C LEU A 1023 -29.07 5.11 13.97
N GLY A 1024 -28.74 6.27 13.41
CA GLY A 1024 -27.71 7.12 14.02
C GLY A 1024 -27.86 8.58 13.64
N LYS A 1025 -27.27 9.43 14.47
CA LYS A 1025 -27.08 10.85 14.20
C LYS A 1025 -25.61 11.20 14.45
N THR A 1026 -25.03 11.96 13.54
CA THR A 1026 -23.69 12.53 13.68
C THR A 1026 -23.80 14.03 13.58
N HIS A 1027 -23.36 14.74 14.61
CA HIS A 1027 -23.10 16.16 14.61
C HIS A 1027 -21.62 16.39 14.30
N ASN A 1028 -21.33 17.24 13.32
CA ASN A 1028 -19.98 17.71 13.04
C ASN A 1028 -20.00 19.23 12.96
N LYS A 1029 -19.05 19.91 13.60
CA LYS A 1029 -18.99 21.39 13.61
C LYS A 1029 -19.00 22.00 12.20
N MET A 1030 -18.30 21.38 11.24
CA MET A 1030 -18.15 21.90 9.86
C MET A 1030 -19.30 21.49 8.93
N ILE A 1031 -19.84 20.26 9.09
CA ILE A 1031 -20.83 19.67 8.16
C ILE A 1031 -22.27 19.82 8.69
N GLY A 1032 -22.43 19.95 10.00
CA GLY A 1032 -23.71 19.97 10.68
C GLY A 1032 -24.26 18.61 11.06
N ASP A 1033 -25.58 18.54 11.24
CA ASP A 1033 -26.29 17.36 11.70
C ASP A 1033 -26.67 16.45 10.53
N THR A 1034 -26.17 15.22 10.57
CA THR A 1034 -26.57 14.15 9.65
C THR A 1034 -27.28 13.05 10.42
N SER A 1035 -28.34 12.49 9.84
CA SER A 1035 -29.06 11.36 10.42
C SER A 1035 -29.31 10.30 9.36
N PHE A 1036 -29.22 9.03 9.75
CA PHE A 1036 -29.46 7.91 8.86
C PHE A 1036 -30.32 6.85 9.53
N LYS A 1037 -31.09 6.13 8.71
CA LYS A 1037 -31.95 5.02 9.08
C LYS A 1037 -31.82 3.96 8.00
N GLU A 1038 -31.31 2.79 8.35
CA GLU A 1038 -31.08 1.69 7.43
C GLU A 1038 -31.74 0.41 7.96
N LEU A 1039 -32.40 -0.33 7.07
CA LEU A 1039 -32.92 -1.66 7.35
C LEU A 1039 -32.29 -2.62 6.34
N GLY A 1040 -31.56 -3.63 6.82
CA GLY A 1040 -30.94 -4.64 5.99
C GLY A 1040 -31.42 -6.04 6.35
N ILE A 1041 -31.61 -6.88 5.33
CA ILE A 1041 -31.92 -8.31 5.48
C ILE A 1041 -30.86 -9.10 4.73
N ASN A 1042 -30.16 -10.01 5.40
CA ASN A 1042 -29.12 -10.84 4.82
C ASN A 1042 -29.53 -12.32 4.86
N VAL A 1043 -29.32 -13.04 3.76
CA VAL A 1043 -29.55 -14.49 3.70
C VAL A 1043 -28.27 -15.16 3.21
N SER A 1044 -27.71 -16.04 4.04
CA SER A 1044 -26.54 -16.84 3.73
C SER A 1044 -26.94 -18.29 3.49
N ILE A 1045 -26.67 -18.77 2.27
CA ILE A 1045 -26.93 -20.16 1.86
C ILE A 1045 -25.59 -20.82 1.57
N SER A 1046 -25.17 -21.76 2.41
CA SER A 1046 -23.96 -22.55 2.18
C SER A 1046 -24.29 -23.77 1.33
N ILE A 1047 -23.82 -23.77 0.08
CA ILE A 1047 -23.94 -24.91 -0.85
C ILE A 1047 -22.64 -25.71 -0.78
N ARG A 1048 -22.72 -27.00 -0.39
CA ARG A 1048 -21.61 -27.96 -0.53
C ARG A 1048 -21.97 -28.93 -1.64
N GLY A 1049 -21.14 -28.98 -2.69
CA GLY A 1049 -21.16 -30.06 -3.68
C GLY A 1049 -20.58 -31.34 -3.07
N ASN A 1050 -21.17 -32.48 -3.39
CA ASN A 1050 -20.57 -33.79 -3.12
C ASN A 1050 -19.56 -34.14 -4.20
#